data_AF-A0A0V7ZM74-F1
#
_entry.id   AF-A0A0V7ZM74-F1
#
_cell.length_a   1.000
_cell.length_b   1.000
_cell.length_c   1.000
_cell.angle_alpha   90.00
_cell.angle_beta   90.00
_cell.angle_gamma   90.00
#
_symmetry.space_group_name_H-M   'P 1'
#
loop_
_entity.id
_entity.type
_entity.pdbx_description
1 polymer ?
#
loop_
_entity_poly.entity_id
_entity_poly.type
_entity_poly.pdbx_seq_one_letter_code
_entity_poly.pdbx_strand_id
1 'polypeptide(L)'
;MELTEKELNLLCEAIYKVYPCSEQLEEILNQNEDLNEKLILKIDSSNLLDDDSLCTLNKYNQNNSENENEKVKLLILEAYNTNFINYKNEYNEIMYSIKSNNSIIFDINKDKVVVKETQEFHDATLSREYQICHFLGHGNNGVILSSEEITPEKLKSYFQYRSKCKCVIFNACSSEEAAKQVSEHIDYAIGMTQVINDEVAIKFAGGFYRGLQNGIDNNQEIFLTGFREGIVAIKGDKNSQENIPVLYINYKQAILSLLKQLDYKGKIEDFIKILCGAFPNNKIFRIYSYPVKKADLNNFINIINGINQDNIWRSVLTAYRETLPKDAIVDNSDLNNPLEINDIIDILCEQYPYSLHEENIYKDIPSILEFAKNLASKFLENSEGYQIIQRWVEEVSSKLSIKVDVNPKIESKSTLEQQTFLSIFVSPEGSKFRLEAEYVLDDNQNLQPQPFDFQDRESNNYKADKGFICSEKEIPSVLDKIINNFMSSFREEMVKPTIEIFLPYKYLGKNLDNEWRIKDDFKDEIAIVQEYKIIFYPLERFTGNNSYSSFKEVWLIFEDILRSDADINSIITHVETIQKIDKNYRKLAKHLKLKRKIGVKLMSHFPVKEKEQEYFWRTILSGGIPLVFWTRYHRKDNINLDDIDIYLTKKYLENNFANFIFQMCKIRQDAYDDEDNQEDKLGYHLGFLCDNLNRIKKSKLLKSFL
;
A
#
# COMPACT_ATOMS: atom_id res chain seq x y z
N MET A 1 4.58 -23.99 -7.19
CA MET A 1 3.32 -24.75 -7.03
C MET A 1 2.70 -24.32 -5.72
N GLU A 2 1.43 -23.92 -5.73
CA GLU A 2 0.71 -23.67 -4.46
C GLU A 2 0.26 -25.02 -3.89
N LEU A 3 0.47 -25.20 -2.58
CA LEU A 3 -0.14 -26.31 -1.84
C LEU A 3 -1.66 -26.10 -1.89
N THR A 4 -2.45 -27.16 -1.96
CA THR A 4 -3.91 -27.06 -1.85
C THR A 4 -4.31 -26.95 -0.38
N GLU A 5 -5.51 -26.45 -0.12
CA GLU A 5 -6.01 -26.29 1.24
C GLU A 5 -6.07 -27.62 2.01
N LYS A 6 -6.38 -28.72 1.31
CA LYS A 6 -6.39 -30.07 1.87
C LYS A 6 -4.98 -30.52 2.28
N GLU A 7 -4.00 -30.23 1.46
CA GLU A 7 -2.58 -30.54 1.69
C GLU A 7 -2.01 -29.71 2.84
N LEU A 8 -2.36 -28.43 2.93
CA LEU A 8 -1.92 -27.59 4.03
C LEU A 8 -2.60 -27.96 5.35
N ASN A 9 -3.87 -28.36 5.31
CA ASN A 9 -4.51 -29.02 6.44
C ASN A 9 -3.80 -30.31 6.83
N LEU A 10 -3.36 -31.12 5.87
CA LEU A 10 -2.60 -32.34 6.13
C LEU A 10 -1.22 -32.06 6.73
N LEU A 11 -0.51 -31.04 6.24
CA LEU A 11 0.77 -30.59 6.79
C LEU A 11 0.58 -30.08 8.23
N CYS A 12 -0.38 -29.17 8.43
CA CYS A 12 -0.72 -28.63 9.75
C CYS A 12 -1.23 -29.71 10.70
N GLU A 13 -2.07 -30.65 10.24
CA GLU A 13 -2.51 -31.80 11.02
C GLU A 13 -1.37 -32.76 11.34
N ALA A 14 -0.43 -33.00 10.42
CA ALA A 14 0.75 -33.80 10.67
C ALA A 14 1.59 -33.14 11.78
N ILE A 15 1.82 -31.83 11.68
CA ILE A 15 2.55 -31.05 12.68
C ILE A 15 1.82 -31.04 14.04
N TYR A 16 0.49 -30.88 14.03
CA TYR A 16 -0.34 -30.85 15.24
C TYR A 16 -0.52 -32.21 15.91
N LYS A 17 -0.72 -33.28 15.13
CA LYS A 17 -0.92 -34.65 15.64
C LYS A 17 0.38 -35.24 16.19
N VAL A 18 1.53 -34.72 15.74
CA VAL A 18 2.84 -35.33 16.00
C VAL A 18 3.68 -34.57 17.03
N TYR A 19 3.15 -33.57 17.73
CA TYR A 19 3.87 -33.09 18.91
C TYR A 19 3.82 -34.18 20.01
N PRO A 20 4.87 -35.03 20.18
CA PRO A 20 6.30 -34.65 20.20
C PRO A 20 7.32 -35.62 19.51
N CYS A 21 7.17 -36.05 18.25
CA CYS A 21 8.10 -37.02 17.61
C CYS A 21 8.50 -36.68 16.16
N SER A 22 9.71 -36.14 15.93
CA SER A 22 10.21 -35.76 14.59
C SER A 22 10.23 -36.91 13.57
N GLU A 23 10.39 -38.16 14.03
CA GLU A 23 10.40 -39.35 13.17
C GLU A 23 9.02 -39.62 12.53
N GLN A 24 7.93 -39.34 13.25
CA GLN A 24 6.56 -39.55 12.75
C GLN A 24 6.16 -38.49 11.71
N LEU A 25 6.71 -37.27 11.79
CA LEU A 25 6.45 -36.24 10.79
C LEU A 25 7.14 -36.56 9.47
N GLU A 26 8.39 -37.03 9.55
CA GLU A 26 9.13 -37.50 8.39
C GLU A 26 8.41 -38.69 7.74
N GLU A 27 7.84 -39.59 8.54
CA GLU A 27 6.99 -40.69 8.07
C GLU A 27 5.71 -40.19 7.37
N ILE A 28 4.99 -39.21 7.94
CA ILE A 28 3.78 -38.64 7.31
C ILE A 28 4.09 -37.88 6.02
N LEU A 29 5.17 -37.09 6.00
CA LEU A 29 5.63 -36.41 4.79
C LEU A 29 6.02 -37.45 3.73
N ASN A 30 6.76 -38.49 4.10
CA ASN A 30 7.14 -39.57 3.18
C ASN A 30 5.92 -40.38 2.69
N GLN A 31 4.85 -40.50 3.47
CA GLN A 31 3.61 -41.19 3.08
C GLN A 31 2.70 -40.35 2.18
N ASN A 32 2.92 -39.03 2.06
CA ASN A 32 2.13 -38.13 1.21
C ASN A 32 3.00 -37.57 0.07
N GLU A 33 3.13 -38.35 -1.01
CA GLU A 33 3.92 -37.97 -2.20
C GLU A 33 3.47 -36.62 -2.80
N ASP A 34 2.15 -36.38 -2.90
CA ASP A 34 1.58 -35.10 -3.39
C ASP A 34 2.05 -33.88 -2.59
N LEU A 35 2.27 -34.06 -1.28
CA LEU A 35 2.70 -32.99 -0.39
C LEU A 35 4.20 -32.71 -0.54
N ASN A 36 5.00 -33.78 -0.69
CA ASN A 36 6.43 -33.68 -0.92
C ASN A 36 6.72 -32.96 -2.23
N GLU A 37 6.02 -33.31 -3.30
CA GLU A 37 6.21 -32.68 -4.61
C GLU A 37 5.96 -31.16 -4.56
N LYS A 38 5.01 -30.72 -3.72
CA LYS A 38 4.63 -29.31 -3.58
C LYS A 38 5.50 -28.50 -2.61
N LEU A 39 6.32 -29.18 -1.80
CA LEU A 39 7.40 -28.54 -1.03
C LEU A 39 8.66 -28.29 -1.89
N ILE A 40 8.60 -28.62 -3.18
CA ILE A 40 9.65 -28.35 -4.13
C ILE A 40 9.31 -27.05 -4.89
N LEU A 41 10.23 -26.08 -4.82
CA LEU A 41 10.12 -24.82 -5.56
C LEU A 41 11.00 -24.88 -6.81
N LYS A 42 10.43 -24.52 -7.97
CA LYS A 42 11.18 -24.28 -9.21
C LYS A 42 11.54 -22.80 -9.33
N ILE A 43 12.81 -22.49 -9.58
CA ILE A 43 13.35 -21.16 -9.89
C ILE A 43 13.94 -21.19 -11.30
N ASP A 44 13.67 -20.14 -12.07
CA ASP A 44 14.21 -19.90 -13.40
C ASP A 44 14.64 -18.43 -13.54
N SER A 45 15.05 -18.01 -14.74
CA SER A 45 15.54 -16.65 -14.98
C SER A 45 14.51 -15.54 -14.71
N SER A 46 13.20 -15.86 -14.73
CA SER A 46 12.11 -14.90 -14.56
C SER A 46 11.78 -14.61 -13.09
N ASN A 47 12.13 -15.52 -12.19
CA ASN A 47 11.83 -15.46 -10.76
C ASN A 47 13.09 -15.52 -9.89
N LEU A 48 14.19 -14.92 -10.36
CA LEU A 48 15.41 -14.79 -9.56
C LEU A 48 15.13 -13.94 -8.31
N LEU A 49 15.54 -14.47 -7.16
CA LEU A 49 15.42 -13.78 -5.87
C LEU A 49 16.37 -12.58 -5.81
N ASP A 50 15.91 -11.48 -5.22
CA ASP A 50 16.72 -10.30 -4.94
C ASP A 50 17.70 -10.51 -3.77
N ASP A 51 18.66 -9.60 -3.61
CA ASP A 51 19.70 -9.70 -2.58
C ASP A 51 19.12 -9.76 -1.15
N ASP A 52 18.03 -9.02 -0.89
CA ASP A 52 17.37 -8.99 0.42
C ASP A 52 16.69 -10.33 0.76
N SER A 53 16.04 -10.97 -0.22
CA SER A 53 15.45 -12.30 -0.09
C SER A 53 16.52 -13.36 0.16
N LEU A 54 17.65 -13.28 -0.54
CA LEU A 54 18.78 -14.20 -0.37
C LEU A 54 19.45 -14.07 1.02
N CYS A 55 19.62 -12.85 1.52
CA CYS A 55 20.12 -12.61 2.87
C CYS A 55 19.16 -13.13 3.95
N THR A 56 17.85 -13.01 3.73
CA THR A 56 16.83 -13.50 4.66
C THR A 56 16.86 -15.02 4.78
N LEU A 57 16.91 -15.74 3.65
CA LEU A 57 17.04 -17.21 3.63
C LEU A 57 18.31 -17.68 4.36
N ASN A 58 19.42 -16.96 4.24
CA ASN A 58 20.68 -17.36 4.86
C ASN A 58 20.66 -17.26 6.40
N LYS A 59 20.01 -16.23 6.98
CA LYS A 59 19.87 -16.09 8.45
C LYS A 59 19.17 -17.29 9.09
N TYR A 60 18.28 -17.97 8.38
CA TYR A 60 17.58 -19.16 8.88
C TYR A 60 18.42 -20.43 8.77
N ASN A 61 19.24 -20.56 7.72
CA ASN A 61 20.12 -21.71 7.51
C ASN A 61 21.41 -21.65 8.36
N GLN A 62 21.85 -20.45 8.79
CA GLN A 62 23.09 -20.25 9.55
C GLN A 62 23.08 -20.87 10.97
N ASN A 63 21.92 -21.22 11.54
CA ASN A 63 21.86 -21.92 12.83
C ASN A 63 22.25 -23.41 12.74
N ASN A 64 22.64 -23.91 11.56
CA ASN A 64 23.00 -25.31 11.30
C ASN A 64 24.50 -25.55 10.99
N SER A 65 25.40 -24.66 11.38
CA SER A 65 26.85 -24.92 11.22
C SER A 65 27.51 -25.35 12.53
N GLU A 66 27.23 -26.58 12.96
CA GLU A 66 28.27 -27.33 13.67
C GLU A 66 29.39 -27.61 12.65
N ASN A 67 30.47 -26.82 12.73
CA ASN A 67 31.73 -26.87 11.97
C ASN A 67 31.90 -25.81 10.87
N GLU A 68 32.23 -24.58 11.28
CA GLU A 68 32.78 -23.49 10.44
C GLU A 68 34.11 -23.82 9.72
N ASN A 69 34.56 -25.09 9.71
CA ASN A 69 35.85 -25.53 9.16
C ASN A 69 35.77 -26.67 8.12
N GLU A 70 34.58 -27.17 7.75
CA GLU A 70 34.47 -28.27 6.79
C GLU A 70 34.44 -27.73 5.34
N LYS A 71 35.43 -28.14 4.54
CA LYS A 71 35.52 -27.76 3.13
C LYS A 71 34.46 -28.48 2.27
N VAL A 72 33.88 -27.77 1.31
CA VAL A 72 32.93 -28.30 0.32
C VAL A 72 33.66 -29.28 -0.61
N LYS A 73 33.24 -30.55 -0.61
CA LYS A 73 33.73 -31.58 -1.52
C LYS A 73 32.83 -31.69 -2.75
N LEU A 74 33.46 -31.75 -3.92
CA LEU A 74 32.81 -31.76 -5.22
C LEU A 74 33.08 -33.09 -5.95
N LEU A 75 32.00 -33.81 -6.29
CA LEU A 75 32.01 -34.95 -7.20
C LEU A 75 31.66 -34.47 -8.61
N ILE A 76 32.52 -34.74 -9.60
CA ILE A 76 32.24 -34.46 -11.01
C ILE A 76 32.09 -35.79 -11.74
N LEU A 77 30.91 -36.02 -12.30
CA LEU A 77 30.59 -37.19 -13.12
C LEU A 77 30.61 -36.79 -14.60
N GLU A 78 31.57 -37.31 -15.35
CA GLU A 78 31.65 -37.08 -16.79
C GLU A 78 31.15 -38.30 -17.55
N ALA A 79 30.11 -38.12 -18.38
CA ALA A 79 29.67 -39.18 -19.28
C ALA A 79 30.79 -39.52 -20.27
N TYR A 80 31.10 -40.81 -20.39
CA TYR A 80 32.03 -41.26 -21.42
C TYR A 80 31.42 -41.01 -22.81
N ASN A 81 32.16 -40.30 -23.66
CA ASN A 81 31.71 -39.99 -25.00
C ASN A 81 32.86 -40.21 -26.01
N THR A 82 32.53 -40.80 -27.15
CA THR A 82 33.43 -41.05 -28.28
C THR A 82 33.36 -39.95 -29.36
N ASN A 83 32.31 -39.11 -29.32
CA ASN A 83 32.04 -38.01 -30.23
C ASN A 83 32.33 -36.68 -29.54
N PHE A 84 33.60 -36.24 -29.58
CA PHE A 84 34.17 -34.87 -29.45
C PHE A 84 33.38 -33.73 -28.75
N ILE A 85 32.55 -33.99 -27.73
CA ILE A 85 31.93 -32.92 -26.94
C ILE A 85 32.92 -32.40 -25.91
N ASN A 86 32.85 -31.11 -25.66
CA ASN A 86 33.89 -30.36 -24.99
C ASN A 86 33.74 -30.36 -23.46
N TYR A 87 33.44 -31.51 -22.85
CA TYR A 87 33.36 -31.66 -21.37
C TYR A 87 34.66 -31.24 -20.69
N LYS A 88 35.79 -31.35 -21.40
CA LYS A 88 37.09 -30.86 -20.96
C LYS A 88 37.09 -29.35 -20.71
N ASN A 89 36.43 -28.55 -21.56
CA ASN A 89 36.37 -27.11 -21.36
C ASN A 89 35.47 -26.73 -20.20
N GLU A 90 34.33 -27.42 -20.02
CA GLU A 90 33.47 -27.19 -18.86
C GLU A 90 34.19 -27.53 -17.56
N TYR A 91 34.81 -28.71 -17.49
CA TYR A 91 35.65 -29.09 -16.35
C TYR A 91 36.73 -28.04 -16.07
N ASN A 92 37.43 -27.57 -17.11
CA ASN A 92 38.48 -26.56 -16.95
C ASN A 92 37.91 -25.23 -16.45
N GLU A 93 36.75 -24.80 -16.92
CA GLU A 93 36.10 -23.57 -16.47
C GLU A 93 35.65 -23.68 -15.01
N ILE A 94 35.02 -24.80 -14.62
CA ILE A 94 34.68 -25.08 -13.22
C ILE A 94 35.94 -24.99 -12.34
N MET A 95 37.01 -25.68 -12.74
CA MET A 95 38.27 -25.66 -11.99
C MET A 95 38.93 -24.28 -11.98
N TYR A 96 38.77 -23.48 -13.05
CA TYR A 96 39.26 -22.11 -13.11
C TYR A 96 38.48 -21.20 -12.16
N SER A 97 37.14 -21.28 -12.16
CA SER A 97 36.29 -20.53 -11.22
C SER A 97 36.61 -20.87 -9.76
N ILE A 98 36.84 -22.14 -9.44
CA ILE A 98 37.21 -22.57 -8.06
C ILE A 98 38.61 -22.06 -7.66
N LYS A 99 39.58 -22.00 -8.58
CA LYS A 99 40.98 -21.63 -8.29
C LYS A 99 41.25 -20.13 -8.34
N SER A 100 40.63 -19.41 -9.27
CA SER A 100 40.90 -17.99 -9.54
C SER A 100 40.62 -17.08 -8.35
N ASN A 101 39.75 -17.52 -7.44
CA ASN A 101 39.35 -16.76 -6.27
C ASN A 101 39.99 -17.25 -4.95
N ASN A 102 41.12 -17.99 -4.98
CA ASN A 102 41.80 -18.50 -3.77
C ASN A 102 40.88 -19.28 -2.81
N SER A 103 39.99 -20.15 -3.32
CA SER A 103 38.95 -20.76 -2.47
C SER A 103 39.53 -21.61 -1.32
N ILE A 104 39.44 -21.06 -0.10
CA ILE A 104 39.70 -21.77 1.16
C ILE A 104 38.58 -22.82 1.41
N ILE A 105 37.49 -22.69 0.66
CA ILE A 105 36.17 -23.31 0.85
C ILE A 105 36.07 -24.70 0.23
N PHE A 106 36.73 -24.97 -0.90
CA PHE A 106 36.63 -26.29 -1.57
C PHE A 106 37.76 -27.23 -1.15
N ASP A 107 37.42 -28.49 -0.88
CA ASP A 107 38.40 -29.56 -0.81
C ASP A 107 38.66 -30.02 -2.25
N ILE A 108 39.76 -29.52 -2.82
CA ILE A 108 40.11 -29.77 -4.22
C ILE A 108 40.66 -31.20 -4.42
N ASN A 109 40.54 -32.09 -3.43
CA ASN A 109 40.79 -33.52 -3.64
C ASN A 109 39.80 -34.06 -4.70
N LYS A 110 40.35 -34.29 -5.90
CA LYS A 110 39.62 -34.35 -7.17
C LYS A 110 38.89 -35.67 -7.35
N ASP A 111 37.58 -35.65 -7.18
CA ASP A 111 36.73 -36.77 -7.57
C ASP A 111 36.05 -36.50 -8.92
N LYS A 112 36.87 -36.34 -9.97
CA LYS A 112 36.38 -36.49 -11.34
C LYS A 112 36.31 -37.97 -11.67
N VAL A 113 35.13 -38.46 -12.01
CA VAL A 113 34.89 -39.85 -12.42
C VAL A 113 34.31 -39.84 -13.82
N VAL A 114 34.93 -40.59 -14.73
CA VAL A 114 34.34 -40.85 -16.05
C VAL A 114 33.49 -42.09 -15.93
N VAL A 115 32.21 -41.99 -16.33
CA VAL A 115 31.21 -43.04 -16.19
C VAL A 115 30.69 -43.47 -17.56
N LYS A 116 30.79 -44.77 -17.85
CA LYS A 116 30.39 -45.38 -19.13
C LYS A 116 29.04 -46.07 -19.06
N GLU A 117 28.77 -46.66 -17.91
CA GLU A 117 27.63 -47.55 -17.68
C GLU A 117 26.89 -47.13 -16.42
N THR A 118 25.63 -47.55 -16.35
CA THR A 118 24.77 -47.19 -15.23
C THR A 118 25.33 -47.62 -13.86
N GLN A 119 26.03 -48.77 -13.80
CA GLN A 119 26.65 -49.25 -12.56
C GLN A 119 27.80 -48.34 -12.09
N GLU A 120 28.64 -47.85 -13.01
CA GLU A 120 29.75 -46.96 -12.68
C GLU A 120 29.25 -45.62 -12.13
N PHE A 121 28.13 -45.10 -12.67
CA PHE A 121 27.46 -43.92 -12.13
C PHE A 121 27.01 -44.16 -10.69
N HIS A 122 26.31 -45.27 -10.45
CA HIS A 122 25.83 -45.61 -9.11
C HIS A 122 27.00 -45.77 -8.11
N ASP A 123 28.04 -46.51 -8.48
CA ASP A 123 29.23 -46.73 -7.64
C ASP A 123 29.97 -45.42 -7.32
N ALA A 124 30.05 -44.50 -8.30
CA ALA A 124 30.63 -43.18 -8.09
C ALA A 124 29.86 -42.35 -7.06
N THR A 125 28.53 -42.42 -7.07
CA THR A 125 27.70 -41.75 -6.05
C THR A 125 27.78 -42.42 -4.67
N LEU A 126 28.05 -43.73 -4.58
CA LEU A 126 28.11 -44.46 -3.29
C LEU A 126 29.41 -44.21 -2.52
N SER A 127 30.52 -44.08 -3.24
CA SER A 127 31.87 -44.30 -2.70
C SER A 127 32.49 -43.08 -1.99
N ARG A 128 31.81 -41.93 -1.99
CA ARG A 128 32.43 -40.65 -1.63
C ARG A 128 31.51 -39.80 -0.77
N GLU A 129 32.09 -39.09 0.19
CA GLU A 129 31.40 -38.00 0.86
C GLU A 129 31.58 -36.73 0.02
N TYR A 130 30.49 -36.25 -0.58
CA TYR A 130 30.47 -35.02 -1.37
C TYR A 130 29.25 -34.18 -1.00
N GLN A 131 29.42 -32.86 -1.07
CA GLN A 131 28.34 -31.90 -0.87
C GLN A 131 27.73 -31.47 -2.20
N ILE A 132 28.51 -31.47 -3.28
CA ILE A 132 28.03 -31.11 -4.63
C ILE A 132 28.33 -32.27 -5.58
N CYS A 133 27.34 -32.67 -6.39
CA CYS A 133 27.53 -33.59 -7.51
C CYS A 133 27.18 -32.89 -8.81
N HIS A 134 28.14 -32.78 -9.72
CA HIS A 134 27.97 -32.14 -11.01
C HIS A 134 28.13 -33.18 -12.14
N PHE A 135 27.08 -33.39 -12.91
CA PHE A 135 27.08 -34.25 -14.08
C PHE A 135 27.31 -33.45 -15.36
N LEU A 136 28.29 -33.88 -16.14
CA LEU A 136 28.70 -33.34 -17.43
C LEU A 136 28.36 -34.39 -18.49
N GLY A 137 27.38 -34.14 -19.35
CA GLY A 137 27.00 -35.16 -20.31
C GLY A 137 25.78 -34.86 -21.16
N HIS A 138 25.27 -35.92 -21.78
CA HIS A 138 24.03 -35.88 -22.55
C HIS A 138 22.82 -36.15 -21.66
N GLY A 139 21.68 -35.65 -22.09
CA GLY A 139 20.41 -35.86 -21.42
C GLY A 139 19.26 -35.94 -22.41
N ASN A 140 18.19 -36.57 -21.93
CA ASN A 140 16.89 -36.65 -22.59
C ASN A 140 15.87 -37.06 -21.50
N ASN A 141 15.32 -36.10 -20.77
CA ASN A 141 14.54 -36.27 -19.53
C ASN A 141 15.36 -36.84 -18.35
N GLY A 142 16.29 -37.76 -18.59
CA GLY A 142 17.31 -38.25 -17.64
C GLY A 142 18.74 -37.88 -18.06
N VAL A 143 19.69 -38.76 -17.75
CA VAL A 143 21.07 -38.66 -18.26
C VAL A 143 21.41 -39.84 -19.16
N ILE A 144 22.23 -39.60 -20.18
CA ILE A 144 22.63 -40.63 -21.14
C ILE A 144 24.10 -40.98 -20.91
N LEU A 145 24.37 -42.28 -20.71
CA LEU A 145 25.71 -42.84 -20.60
C LEU A 145 25.96 -43.80 -21.76
N SER A 146 26.87 -43.46 -22.67
CA SER A 146 27.13 -44.22 -23.90
C SER A 146 25.85 -44.43 -24.73
N SER A 147 25.13 -45.53 -24.52
CA SER A 147 23.86 -45.87 -25.18
C SER A 147 22.75 -46.25 -24.19
N GLU A 148 23.00 -46.13 -22.89
CA GLU A 148 22.03 -46.38 -21.82
C GLU A 148 21.48 -45.07 -21.29
N GLU A 149 20.16 -44.99 -21.20
CA GLU A 149 19.48 -43.88 -20.54
C GLU A 149 19.23 -44.24 -19.08
N ILE A 150 19.70 -43.40 -18.17
CA ILE A 150 19.32 -43.47 -16.76
C ILE A 150 18.12 -42.55 -16.58
N THR A 151 16.96 -43.15 -16.32
CA THR A 151 15.71 -42.41 -16.14
C THR A 151 15.74 -41.56 -14.86
N PRO A 152 14.93 -40.49 -14.80
CA PRO A 152 14.73 -39.69 -13.58
C PRO A 152 14.48 -40.52 -12.32
N GLU A 153 13.66 -41.57 -12.40
CA GLU A 153 13.30 -42.40 -11.25
C GLU A 153 14.51 -43.17 -10.73
N LYS A 154 15.37 -43.62 -11.66
CA LYS A 154 16.60 -44.33 -11.33
C LYS A 154 17.63 -43.37 -10.73
N LEU A 155 17.76 -42.16 -11.25
CA LEU A 155 18.59 -41.11 -10.67
C LEU A 155 18.14 -40.75 -9.25
N LYS A 156 16.83 -40.55 -9.03
CA LYS A 156 16.24 -40.35 -7.70
C LYS A 156 16.68 -41.43 -6.72
N SER A 157 16.62 -42.70 -7.13
CA SER A 157 17.03 -43.84 -6.29
C SER A 157 18.52 -43.83 -5.90
N TYR A 158 19.39 -43.20 -6.70
CA TYR A 158 20.82 -43.07 -6.40
C TYR A 158 21.11 -41.99 -5.38
N PHE A 159 20.32 -40.92 -5.37
CA PHE A 159 20.52 -39.79 -4.48
C PHE A 159 19.70 -39.87 -3.18
N GLN A 160 18.66 -40.71 -3.11
CA GLN A 160 17.74 -40.81 -1.96
C GLN A 160 18.44 -41.05 -0.60
N TYR A 161 19.60 -41.72 -0.58
CA TYR A 161 20.37 -42.02 0.63
C TYR A 161 21.67 -41.21 0.74
N ARG A 162 21.79 -40.09 0.02
CA ARG A 162 22.99 -39.25 -0.01
C ARG A 162 22.81 -38.00 0.86
N SER A 163 22.63 -38.21 2.16
CA SER A 163 22.32 -37.14 3.13
C SER A 163 23.35 -36.00 3.21
N LYS A 164 24.62 -36.26 2.84
CA LYS A 164 25.66 -35.23 2.77
C LYS A 164 25.63 -34.39 1.49
N CYS A 165 24.99 -34.89 0.42
CA CYS A 165 24.86 -34.16 -0.83
C CYS A 165 23.79 -33.07 -0.69
N LYS A 166 24.20 -31.84 -0.91
CA LYS A 166 23.37 -30.63 -0.81
C LYS A 166 22.92 -30.13 -2.16
N CYS A 167 23.75 -30.28 -3.19
CA CYS A 167 23.41 -29.83 -4.53
C CYS A 167 23.76 -30.86 -5.60
N VAL A 168 22.83 -31.14 -6.52
CA VAL A 168 23.05 -31.92 -7.73
C VAL A 168 22.83 -31.05 -8.97
N ILE A 169 23.73 -31.13 -9.94
CA ILE A 169 23.65 -30.35 -11.17
C ILE A 169 23.67 -31.34 -12.33
N PHE A 170 22.57 -31.42 -13.07
CA PHE A 170 22.49 -32.15 -14.33
C PHE A 170 22.70 -31.16 -15.49
N ASN A 171 23.96 -30.81 -15.78
CA ASN A 171 24.28 -29.97 -16.93
C ASN A 171 24.25 -30.81 -18.22
N ALA A 172 23.04 -31.17 -18.61
CA ALA A 172 22.72 -32.08 -19.69
C ALA A 172 21.39 -31.64 -20.33
N CYS A 173 21.24 -31.83 -21.64
CA CYS A 173 20.05 -31.38 -22.37
C CYS A 173 18.76 -32.01 -21.80
N SER A 174 17.70 -31.22 -21.67
CA SER A 174 16.37 -31.68 -21.23
C SER A 174 16.40 -32.51 -19.93
N SER A 175 17.26 -32.16 -18.97
CA SER A 175 17.43 -32.85 -17.68
C SER A 175 16.53 -32.34 -16.54
N GLU A 176 15.58 -31.44 -16.84
CA GLU A 176 14.67 -30.86 -15.85
C GLU A 176 13.95 -31.91 -14.99
N GLU A 177 13.40 -32.96 -15.60
CA GLU A 177 12.64 -33.99 -14.87
C GLU A 177 13.54 -34.77 -13.89
N ALA A 178 14.78 -35.07 -14.27
CA ALA A 178 15.77 -35.64 -13.37
C ALA A 178 16.07 -34.73 -12.18
N ALA A 179 16.24 -33.42 -12.42
CA ALA A 179 16.47 -32.46 -11.35
C ALA A 179 15.26 -32.38 -10.40
N LYS A 180 14.04 -32.33 -10.95
CA LYS A 180 12.80 -32.34 -10.17
C LYS A 180 12.71 -33.56 -9.27
N GLN A 181 12.86 -34.77 -9.79
CA GLN A 181 12.73 -36.00 -8.99
C GLN A 181 13.86 -36.15 -7.95
N VAL A 182 15.09 -35.77 -8.29
CA VAL A 182 16.21 -35.79 -7.33
C VAL A 182 16.03 -34.77 -6.21
N SER A 183 15.40 -33.63 -6.49
CA SER A 183 15.10 -32.63 -5.46
C SER A 183 14.13 -33.12 -4.40
N GLU A 184 13.42 -34.25 -4.57
CA GLU A 184 12.65 -34.84 -3.47
C GLU A 184 13.53 -35.27 -2.28
N HIS A 185 14.81 -35.54 -2.53
CA HIS A 185 15.77 -36.01 -1.52
C HIS A 185 16.99 -35.12 -1.34
N ILE A 186 17.29 -34.22 -2.28
CA ILE A 186 18.43 -33.32 -2.22
C ILE A 186 17.96 -31.87 -2.11
N ASP A 187 18.67 -31.06 -1.31
CA ASP A 187 18.28 -29.68 -1.00
C ASP A 187 18.18 -28.80 -2.25
N TYR A 188 19.11 -28.95 -3.20
CA TYR A 188 19.15 -28.20 -4.45
C TYR A 188 19.41 -29.12 -5.65
N ALA A 189 18.62 -29.01 -6.71
CA ALA A 189 18.86 -29.74 -7.95
C ALA A 189 18.69 -28.83 -9.18
N ILE A 190 19.71 -28.77 -10.04
CA ILE A 190 19.69 -27.95 -11.26
C ILE A 190 19.56 -28.86 -12.49
N GLY A 191 18.67 -28.51 -13.41
CA GLY A 191 18.50 -29.19 -14.69
C GLY A 191 18.30 -28.20 -15.83
N MET A 192 18.22 -28.72 -17.06
CA MET A 192 17.99 -27.94 -18.28
C MET A 192 16.61 -28.29 -18.85
N THR A 193 15.79 -27.29 -19.14
CA THR A 193 14.43 -27.50 -19.69
C THR A 193 14.44 -28.05 -21.12
N GLN A 194 15.51 -27.78 -21.87
CA GLN A 194 15.66 -28.15 -23.27
C GLN A 194 17.14 -28.26 -23.66
N VAL A 195 17.42 -28.32 -24.96
CA VAL A 195 18.80 -28.33 -25.50
C VAL A 195 19.51 -27.01 -25.21
N ILE A 196 20.69 -27.11 -24.57
CA ILE A 196 21.58 -25.98 -24.27
C ILE A 196 22.83 -26.05 -25.15
N ASN A 197 23.32 -24.91 -25.65
CA ASN A 197 24.58 -24.88 -26.39
C ASN A 197 25.77 -25.11 -25.46
N ASP A 198 26.78 -25.86 -25.90
CA ASP A 198 27.99 -26.15 -25.13
C ASP A 198 28.65 -24.89 -24.54
N GLU A 199 28.77 -23.81 -25.32
CA GLU A 199 29.37 -22.56 -24.83
C GLU A 199 28.55 -21.90 -23.71
N VAL A 200 27.23 -22.00 -23.78
CA VAL A 200 26.32 -21.48 -22.75
C VAL A 200 26.39 -22.35 -21.50
N ALA A 201 26.40 -23.68 -21.66
CA ALA A 201 26.55 -24.63 -20.55
C ALA A 201 27.86 -24.40 -19.78
N ILE A 202 28.97 -24.17 -20.50
CA ILE A 202 30.28 -23.85 -19.93
C ILE A 202 30.23 -22.52 -19.15
N LYS A 203 29.66 -21.47 -19.73
CA LYS A 203 29.52 -20.15 -19.07
C LYS A 203 28.64 -20.22 -17.82
N PHE A 204 27.52 -20.95 -17.90
CA PHE A 204 26.63 -21.17 -16.76
C PHE A 204 27.36 -21.86 -15.62
N ALA A 205 28.06 -22.97 -15.89
CA ALA A 205 28.86 -23.67 -14.88
C ALA A 205 29.93 -22.75 -14.29
N GLY A 206 30.65 -21.98 -15.12
CA GLY A 206 31.64 -21.01 -14.69
C GLY A 206 31.07 -19.95 -13.75
N GLY A 207 29.92 -19.35 -14.11
CA GLY A 207 29.21 -18.36 -13.29
C GLY A 207 28.70 -18.97 -11.97
N PHE A 208 28.14 -20.17 -12.03
CA PHE A 208 27.63 -20.88 -10.85
C PHE A 208 28.69 -21.05 -9.77
N TYR A 209 29.85 -21.62 -10.12
CA TYR A 209 30.92 -21.84 -9.14
C TYR A 209 31.57 -20.54 -8.65
N ARG A 210 31.54 -19.44 -9.42
CA ARG A 210 31.94 -18.11 -8.92
C ARG A 210 30.92 -17.58 -7.90
N GLY A 211 29.63 -17.74 -8.19
CA GLY A 211 28.55 -17.29 -7.32
C GLY A 211 28.49 -18.02 -5.98
N LEU A 212 28.84 -19.32 -5.94
CA LEU A 212 28.96 -20.06 -4.67
C LEU A 212 29.91 -19.35 -3.69
N GLN A 213 31.02 -18.81 -4.19
CA GLN A 213 31.99 -18.09 -3.36
C GLN A 213 31.49 -16.69 -2.98
N ASN A 214 30.92 -15.95 -3.93
CA ASN A 214 30.34 -14.64 -3.65
C ASN A 214 29.22 -14.71 -2.59
N GLY A 215 28.43 -15.78 -2.60
CA GLY A 215 27.39 -15.99 -1.59
C GLY A 215 27.98 -16.13 -0.18
N ILE A 216 29.11 -16.82 -0.05
CA ILE A 216 29.81 -16.98 1.23
C ILE A 216 30.38 -15.65 1.71
N ASP A 217 31.10 -14.93 0.83
CA ASP A 217 31.74 -13.65 1.18
C ASP A 217 30.72 -12.59 1.64
N ASN A 218 29.49 -12.65 1.13
CA ASN A 218 28.41 -11.71 1.43
C ASN A 218 27.36 -12.23 2.43
N ASN A 219 27.59 -13.38 3.08
CA ASN A 219 26.61 -14.03 3.95
C ASN A 219 25.21 -14.17 3.28
N GLN A 220 25.18 -14.64 2.04
CA GLN A 220 23.98 -15.02 1.29
C GLN A 220 23.86 -16.54 1.15
N GLU A 221 22.66 -17.04 0.80
CA GLU A 221 22.46 -18.47 0.53
C GLU A 221 23.27 -18.88 -0.72
N ILE A 222 24.20 -19.82 -0.54
CA ILE A 222 25.30 -20.05 -1.47
C ILE A 222 24.83 -20.64 -2.79
N PHE A 223 23.88 -21.58 -2.78
CA PHE A 223 23.45 -22.31 -3.97
C PHE A 223 22.53 -21.47 -4.86
N LEU A 224 21.66 -20.67 -4.24
CA LEU A 224 20.83 -19.67 -4.89
C LEU A 224 21.68 -18.57 -5.52
N THR A 225 22.68 -18.06 -4.78
CA THR A 225 23.62 -17.06 -5.30
C THR A 225 24.42 -17.65 -6.47
N GLY A 226 24.88 -18.89 -6.34
CA GLY A 226 25.50 -19.64 -7.44
C GLY A 226 24.59 -19.68 -8.67
N PHE A 227 23.35 -20.15 -8.53
CA PHE A 227 22.41 -20.23 -9.65
C PHE A 227 22.20 -18.87 -10.31
N ARG A 228 22.00 -17.80 -9.52
CA ARG A 228 21.84 -16.43 -10.03
C ARG A 228 23.03 -15.98 -10.84
N GLU A 229 24.26 -16.14 -10.34
CA GLU A 229 25.47 -15.76 -11.05
C GLU A 229 25.68 -16.61 -12.32
N GLY A 230 25.28 -17.88 -12.29
CA GLY A 230 25.22 -18.74 -13.48
C GLY A 230 24.29 -18.18 -14.56
N ILE A 231 23.09 -17.75 -14.19
CA ILE A 231 22.12 -17.11 -15.09
C ILE A 231 22.65 -15.76 -15.62
N VAL A 232 23.25 -14.94 -14.75
CA VAL A 232 23.86 -13.66 -15.13
C VAL A 232 24.99 -13.86 -16.15
N ALA A 233 25.83 -14.89 -15.96
CA ALA A 233 26.95 -15.19 -16.86
C ALA A 233 26.54 -15.57 -18.30
N ILE A 234 25.29 -15.99 -18.50
CA ILE A 234 24.73 -16.34 -19.82
C ILE A 234 23.75 -15.28 -20.36
N LYS A 235 23.47 -14.23 -19.57
CA LYS A 235 22.59 -13.13 -19.96
C LYS A 235 23.33 -12.15 -20.86
N GLY A 236 22.78 -11.84 -22.04
CA GLY A 236 23.32 -10.83 -22.97
C GLY A 236 24.10 -11.36 -24.18
N ASP A 237 24.20 -12.68 -24.38
CA ASP A 237 24.64 -13.24 -25.66
C ASP A 237 23.55 -13.10 -26.73
N LYS A 238 23.91 -12.97 -28.02
CA LYS A 238 22.96 -12.78 -29.14
C LYS A 238 21.95 -13.93 -29.32
N ASN A 239 22.17 -15.06 -28.66
CA ASN A 239 21.29 -16.23 -28.57
C ASN A 239 21.10 -16.61 -27.09
N SER A 240 20.76 -15.64 -26.24
CA SER A 240 20.72 -15.87 -24.79
C SER A 240 19.74 -17.01 -24.45
N GLN A 241 20.27 -17.99 -23.72
CA GLN A 241 19.62 -19.25 -23.35
C GLN A 241 19.37 -19.28 -21.82
N GLU A 242 19.17 -18.10 -21.22
CA GLU A 242 19.01 -17.91 -19.77
C GLU A 242 17.78 -18.61 -19.19
N ASN A 243 16.75 -18.86 -20.01
CA ASN A 243 15.53 -19.56 -19.58
C ASN A 243 15.70 -21.10 -19.55
N ILE A 244 16.88 -21.63 -19.90
CA ILE A 244 17.10 -23.07 -19.98
C ILE A 244 17.47 -23.69 -18.63
N PRO A 245 18.44 -23.16 -17.87
CA PRO A 245 18.74 -23.69 -16.55
C PRO A 245 17.59 -23.40 -15.58
N VAL A 246 17.18 -24.42 -14.83
CA VAL A 246 16.16 -24.34 -13.78
C VAL A 246 16.68 -24.98 -12.51
N LEU A 247 16.38 -24.37 -11.38
CA LEU A 247 16.75 -24.83 -10.05
C LEU A 247 15.50 -25.32 -9.31
N TYR A 248 15.58 -26.51 -8.74
CA TYR A 248 14.60 -27.04 -7.79
C TYR A 248 15.16 -27.00 -6.37
N ILE A 249 14.36 -26.52 -5.43
CA ILE A 249 14.73 -26.39 -4.01
C ILE A 249 13.79 -27.26 -3.18
N ASN A 250 14.38 -28.11 -2.33
CA ASN A 250 13.66 -28.95 -1.40
C ASN A 250 13.52 -28.30 -0.03
N TYR A 251 12.38 -27.67 0.21
CA TYR A 251 12.13 -27.06 1.52
C TYR A 251 11.76 -28.07 2.61
N LYS A 252 11.42 -29.32 2.25
CA LYS A 252 11.12 -30.37 3.24
C LYS A 252 12.27 -30.58 4.22
N GLN A 253 13.51 -30.64 3.72
CA GLN A 253 14.69 -30.80 4.57
C GLN A 253 14.93 -29.58 5.45
N ALA A 254 14.79 -28.37 4.90
CA ALA A 254 14.89 -27.13 5.67
C ALA A 254 13.87 -27.13 6.82
N ILE A 255 12.60 -27.44 6.53
CA ILE A 255 11.51 -27.56 7.50
C ILE A 255 11.82 -28.59 8.60
N LEU A 256 12.23 -29.80 8.20
CA LEU A 256 12.57 -30.88 9.13
C LEU A 256 13.76 -30.53 10.02
N SER A 257 14.79 -29.87 9.48
CA SER A 257 15.95 -29.41 10.25
C SER A 257 15.57 -28.36 11.28
N LEU A 258 14.68 -27.46 10.90
CA LEU A 258 14.26 -26.33 11.72
C LEU A 258 13.33 -26.80 12.85
N LEU A 259 12.47 -27.79 12.58
CA LEU A 259 11.69 -28.47 13.61
C LEU A 259 12.55 -29.23 14.62
N LYS A 260 13.71 -29.77 14.21
CA LYS A 260 14.67 -30.40 15.13
C LYS A 260 15.40 -29.38 16.01
N GLN A 261 15.54 -28.13 15.55
CA GLN A 261 16.21 -27.03 16.27
C GLN A 261 15.29 -26.28 17.24
N LEU A 262 13.99 -26.23 16.96
CA LEU A 262 13.00 -25.64 17.86
C LEU A 262 12.87 -26.53 19.09
N ASP A 263 13.69 -26.25 20.12
CA ASP A 263 13.61 -26.86 21.45
C ASP A 263 12.14 -26.87 21.94
N TYR A 264 11.76 -27.90 22.70
CA TYR A 264 10.41 -28.40 23.05
C TYR A 264 9.38 -27.40 23.65
N LYS A 265 9.62 -26.09 23.55
CA LYS A 265 8.80 -24.99 24.04
C LYS A 265 8.40 -23.97 22.95
N GLY A 266 8.81 -24.15 21.69
CA GLY A 266 8.43 -23.25 20.60
C GLY A 266 6.96 -23.42 20.18
N LYS A 267 6.21 -22.32 20.14
CA LYS A 267 4.79 -22.34 19.72
C LYS A 267 4.73 -22.62 18.21
N ILE A 268 3.71 -23.34 17.78
CA ILE A 268 3.35 -23.54 16.35
C ILE A 268 3.37 -22.21 15.55
N GLU A 269 3.13 -21.09 16.22
CA GLU A 269 3.25 -19.72 15.68
C GLU A 269 4.65 -19.40 15.15
N ASP A 270 5.73 -19.83 15.82
CA ASP A 270 7.10 -19.57 15.39
C ASP A 270 7.45 -20.42 14.15
N PHE A 271 6.96 -21.65 14.10
CA PHE A 271 7.11 -22.53 12.94
C PHE A 271 6.35 -22.01 11.71
N ILE A 272 5.13 -21.50 11.89
CA ILE A 272 4.32 -20.91 10.82
C ILE A 272 4.96 -19.61 10.30
N LYS A 273 5.48 -18.73 11.17
CA LYS A 273 6.21 -17.52 10.75
C LYS A 273 7.39 -17.83 9.85
N ILE A 274 8.10 -18.92 10.13
CA ILE A 274 9.30 -19.32 9.38
C ILE A 274 8.91 -19.93 8.02
N LEU A 275 7.85 -20.74 7.96
CA LEU A 275 7.27 -21.19 6.70
C LEU A 275 6.82 -20.01 5.82
N CYS A 276 6.22 -18.97 6.39
CA CYS A 276 5.83 -17.77 5.67
C CYS A 276 7.03 -16.99 5.12
N GLY A 277 8.16 -16.97 5.82
CA GLY A 277 9.42 -16.39 5.34
C GLY A 277 10.05 -17.20 4.20
N ALA A 278 9.97 -18.53 4.26
CA ALA A 278 10.55 -19.42 3.25
C ALA A 278 9.70 -19.52 1.97
N PHE A 279 8.38 -19.35 2.08
CA PHE A 279 7.44 -19.40 0.94
C PHE A 279 6.61 -18.12 0.84
N PRO A 280 7.24 -16.96 0.58
CA PRO A 280 6.54 -15.68 0.59
C PRO A 280 5.39 -15.64 -0.42
N ASN A 281 5.45 -16.41 -1.52
CA ASN A 281 4.47 -16.38 -2.61
C ASN A 281 3.38 -17.46 -2.54
N ASN A 282 3.33 -18.30 -1.50
CA ASN A 282 2.33 -19.37 -1.40
C ASN A 282 1.14 -18.93 -0.53
N LYS A 283 0.00 -18.67 -1.20
CA LYS A 283 -1.22 -18.08 -0.62
C LYS A 283 -1.73 -18.81 0.62
N ILE A 284 -1.63 -20.14 0.66
CA ILE A 284 -2.24 -20.92 1.72
C ILE A 284 -1.47 -20.79 3.04
N PHE A 285 -0.14 -20.67 3.02
CA PHE A 285 0.63 -20.45 4.26
C PHE A 285 0.31 -19.09 4.91
N ARG A 286 0.00 -18.07 4.10
CA ARG A 286 -0.45 -16.77 4.61
C ARG A 286 -1.81 -16.88 5.33
N ILE A 287 -2.76 -17.65 4.78
CA ILE A 287 -4.07 -17.91 5.41
C ILE A 287 -3.93 -18.67 6.75
N TYR A 288 -2.98 -19.59 6.90
CA TYR A 288 -2.78 -20.31 8.19
C TYR A 288 -1.93 -19.55 9.22
N SER A 289 -1.10 -18.61 8.76
CA SER A 289 -0.46 -17.61 9.64
C SER A 289 -1.42 -16.55 10.13
N TYR A 290 -2.62 -16.52 9.54
CA TYR A 290 -3.64 -15.59 9.91
C TYR A 290 -4.16 -15.92 11.31
N PRO A 291 -4.18 -14.94 12.23
CA PRO A 291 -4.43 -15.22 13.65
C PRO A 291 -5.86 -15.71 13.93
N VAL A 292 -6.85 -15.46 13.06
CA VAL A 292 -8.26 -15.88 13.26
C VAL A 292 -8.49 -17.32 12.79
N LYS A 293 -9.05 -18.18 13.65
CA LYS A 293 -9.28 -19.61 13.35
C LYS A 293 -10.36 -19.81 12.27
N LYS A 294 -10.19 -20.84 11.44
CA LYS A 294 -11.16 -21.23 10.39
C LYS A 294 -12.60 -21.43 10.89
N ALA A 295 -12.78 -22.00 12.10
CA ALA A 295 -14.10 -22.16 12.70
C ALA A 295 -14.80 -20.81 12.97
N ASP A 296 -14.02 -19.80 13.36
CA ASP A 296 -14.52 -18.45 13.60
C ASP A 296 -14.83 -17.74 12.27
N LEU A 297 -14.03 -17.94 11.21
CA LEU A 297 -14.31 -17.45 9.86
C LEU A 297 -15.61 -18.04 9.27
N ASN A 298 -15.79 -19.36 9.39
CA ASN A 298 -17.02 -20.03 8.95
C ASN A 298 -18.25 -19.55 9.73
N ASN A 299 -18.09 -19.29 11.03
CA ASN A 299 -19.14 -18.69 11.83
C ASN A 299 -19.51 -17.29 11.30
N PHE A 300 -18.51 -16.48 10.93
CA PHE A 300 -18.72 -15.15 10.37
C PHE A 300 -19.44 -15.18 9.00
N ILE A 301 -19.06 -16.09 8.12
CA ILE A 301 -19.75 -16.31 6.83
C ILE A 301 -21.23 -16.62 7.05
N ASN A 302 -21.53 -17.51 7.99
CA ASN A 302 -22.91 -17.88 8.31
C ASN A 302 -23.69 -16.69 8.91
N ILE A 303 -23.04 -15.85 9.71
CA ILE A 303 -23.64 -14.61 10.21
C ILE A 303 -24.03 -13.70 9.05
N ILE A 304 -23.11 -13.41 8.12
CA ILE A 304 -23.37 -12.51 6.98
C ILE A 304 -24.51 -13.06 6.10
N ASN A 305 -24.48 -14.35 5.79
CA ASN A 305 -25.51 -15.01 4.98
C ASN A 305 -26.88 -15.06 5.67
N GLY A 306 -26.92 -15.02 7.01
CA GLY A 306 -28.14 -15.03 7.81
C GLY A 306 -28.79 -13.66 8.00
N ILE A 307 -28.10 -12.55 7.68
CA ILE A 307 -28.66 -11.20 7.84
C ILE A 307 -29.62 -10.91 6.68
N ASN A 308 -30.92 -10.82 7.00
CA ASN A 308 -31.97 -10.58 6.02
C ASN A 308 -32.17 -9.06 5.79
N GLN A 309 -31.45 -8.48 4.83
CA GLN A 309 -31.55 -7.05 4.44
C GLN A 309 -31.45 -6.83 2.92
N ASP A 310 -32.30 -5.93 2.41
CA ASP A 310 -32.22 -5.44 1.03
C ASP A 310 -30.90 -4.69 0.82
N ASN A 311 -30.03 -5.23 -0.05
CA ASN A 311 -28.71 -4.69 -0.41
C ASN A 311 -27.55 -4.94 0.58
N ILE A 312 -27.60 -5.98 1.42
CA ILE A 312 -26.45 -6.36 2.27
C ILE A 312 -25.13 -6.48 1.49
N TRP A 313 -25.20 -6.96 0.24
CA TRP A 313 -24.05 -7.07 -0.65
C TRP A 313 -23.36 -5.73 -0.95
N ARG A 314 -24.10 -4.61 -1.00
CA ARG A 314 -23.47 -3.28 -1.16
C ARG A 314 -22.66 -2.90 0.07
N SER A 315 -23.16 -3.22 1.27
CA SER A 315 -22.47 -2.97 2.54
C SER A 315 -21.22 -3.83 2.65
N VAL A 316 -21.31 -5.11 2.26
CA VAL A 316 -20.17 -6.04 2.21
C VAL A 316 -19.08 -5.54 1.28
N LEU A 317 -19.42 -5.16 0.04
CA LEU A 317 -18.42 -4.64 -0.92
C LEU A 317 -17.81 -3.30 -0.47
N THR A 318 -18.58 -2.44 0.17
CA THR A 318 -18.09 -1.15 0.69
C THR A 318 -17.13 -1.38 1.85
N ALA A 319 -17.48 -2.22 2.81
CA ALA A 319 -16.63 -2.58 3.93
C ALA A 319 -15.33 -3.26 3.46
N TYR A 320 -15.42 -4.12 2.44
CA TYR A 320 -14.25 -4.76 1.84
C TYR A 320 -13.29 -3.72 1.25
N ARG A 321 -13.78 -2.78 0.44
CA ARG A 321 -12.98 -1.69 -0.14
C ARG A 321 -12.31 -0.81 0.91
N GLU A 322 -13.01 -0.49 2.00
CA GLU A 322 -12.49 0.31 3.10
C GLU A 322 -11.39 -0.41 3.91
N THR A 323 -11.34 -1.75 3.81
CA THR A 323 -10.33 -2.57 4.49
C THR A 323 -9.02 -2.67 3.71
N LEU A 324 -9.04 -2.41 2.40
CA LEU A 324 -7.86 -2.51 1.53
C LEU A 324 -6.89 -1.31 1.72
N PRO A 325 -5.57 -1.50 1.54
CA PRO A 325 -4.59 -0.41 1.57
C PRO A 325 -4.90 0.70 0.54
N LYS A 326 -4.56 1.96 0.86
CA LYS A 326 -4.83 3.13 0.00
C LYS A 326 -4.19 3.05 -1.39
N ASP A 327 -3.11 2.29 -1.51
CA ASP A 327 -2.31 2.13 -2.72
C ASP A 327 -2.65 0.83 -3.48
N ALA A 328 -3.61 0.05 -2.99
CA ALA A 328 -4.08 -1.15 -3.66
C ALA A 328 -4.75 -0.77 -4.98
N ILE A 329 -4.08 -1.05 -6.09
CA ILE A 329 -4.66 -1.02 -7.44
C ILE A 329 -5.62 -2.19 -7.53
N VAL A 330 -6.86 -2.00 -7.06
CA VAL A 330 -7.94 -2.92 -7.37
C VAL A 330 -8.29 -2.66 -8.82
N ASP A 331 -7.82 -3.53 -9.70
CA ASP A 331 -8.20 -3.51 -11.11
C ASP A 331 -9.73 -3.68 -11.15
N ASN A 332 -10.45 -2.59 -11.39
CA ASN A 332 -11.92 -2.56 -11.37
C ASN A 332 -12.53 -3.48 -12.45
N SER A 333 -11.72 -4.06 -13.33
CA SER A 333 -12.11 -5.06 -14.33
C SER A 333 -12.61 -6.37 -13.73
N ASP A 334 -12.09 -6.79 -12.56
CA ASP A 334 -12.47 -8.07 -11.92
C ASP A 334 -13.75 -7.98 -11.06
N LEU A 335 -14.16 -6.77 -10.67
CA LEU A 335 -15.40 -6.53 -9.91
C LEU A 335 -16.67 -6.52 -10.77
N ASN A 336 -16.56 -6.84 -12.07
CA ASN A 336 -17.71 -7.07 -12.95
C ASN A 336 -18.37 -8.45 -12.72
N ASN A 337 -17.71 -9.35 -11.98
CA ASN A 337 -18.34 -10.55 -11.42
C ASN A 337 -18.69 -10.32 -9.94
N PRO A 338 -19.86 -10.78 -9.46
CA PRO A 338 -20.19 -10.72 -8.04
C PRO A 338 -19.24 -11.67 -7.28
N LEU A 339 -18.23 -11.13 -6.61
CA LEU A 339 -17.42 -11.87 -5.64
C LEU A 339 -18.33 -12.46 -4.57
N GLU A 340 -18.13 -13.73 -4.22
CA GLU A 340 -18.81 -14.33 -3.08
C GLU A 340 -18.12 -13.93 -1.76
N ILE A 341 -18.82 -14.12 -0.64
CA ILE A 341 -18.26 -13.75 0.67
C ILE A 341 -17.00 -14.57 1.01
N ASN A 342 -16.92 -15.80 0.48
CA ASN A 342 -15.75 -16.65 0.61
C ASN A 342 -14.52 -16.02 -0.07
N ASP A 343 -14.69 -15.51 -1.30
CA ASP A 343 -13.60 -14.85 -2.04
C ASP A 343 -13.07 -13.62 -1.30
N ILE A 344 -13.96 -12.83 -0.70
CA ILE A 344 -13.59 -11.65 0.11
C ILE A 344 -12.76 -12.06 1.32
N ILE A 345 -13.17 -13.12 2.02
CA ILE A 345 -12.48 -13.60 3.22
C ILE A 345 -11.10 -14.14 2.87
N ASP A 346 -11.00 -14.90 1.79
CA ASP A 346 -9.73 -15.44 1.31
C ASP A 346 -8.75 -14.30 0.98
N ILE A 347 -9.20 -13.27 0.26
CA ILE A 347 -8.36 -12.11 -0.07
C ILE A 347 -7.92 -11.35 1.19
N LEU A 348 -8.81 -11.14 2.16
CA LEU A 348 -8.45 -10.45 3.40
C LEU A 348 -7.47 -11.26 4.26
N CYS A 349 -7.55 -12.59 4.21
CA CYS A 349 -6.60 -13.48 4.88
C CYS A 349 -5.24 -13.50 4.17
N GLU A 350 -5.19 -13.28 2.84
CA GLU A 350 -3.95 -13.13 2.07
C GLU A 350 -3.16 -11.84 2.40
N GLN A 351 -3.80 -10.83 3.01
CA GLN A 351 -3.30 -9.45 3.10
C GLN A 351 -2.63 -9.03 4.43
N TYR A 352 -2.46 -9.92 5.42
CA TYR A 352 -2.03 -9.50 6.77
C TYR A 352 -0.64 -10.02 7.22
N PRO A 353 0.26 -9.15 7.75
CA PRO A 353 0.49 -7.75 7.37
C PRO A 353 1.92 -7.55 6.78
N TYR A 354 2.02 -6.67 5.79
CA TYR A 354 3.30 -6.04 5.44
C TYR A 354 3.74 -5.14 6.59
N SER A 355 4.79 -5.52 7.32
CA SER A 355 5.60 -4.57 8.09
C SER A 355 7.08 -4.87 7.92
N LEU A 356 7.74 -4.15 7.00
CA LEU A 356 9.20 -4.00 6.99
C LEU A 356 9.64 -2.53 7.14
N HIS A 357 8.73 -1.61 7.45
CA HIS A 357 9.12 -0.26 7.87
C HIS A 357 8.59 0.06 9.26
N GLU A 358 9.54 0.46 10.11
CA GLU A 358 9.33 0.99 11.43
C GLU A 358 8.51 2.29 11.35
N GLU A 359 7.75 2.57 12.40
CA GLU A 359 6.92 3.76 12.60
C GLU A 359 5.51 3.75 11.96
N ASN A 360 4.60 2.91 12.49
CA ASN A 360 3.18 3.28 12.61
C ASN A 360 2.42 2.43 13.65
N ILE A 361 1.44 3.06 14.31
CA ILE A 361 0.78 2.64 15.56
C ILE A 361 -0.29 1.54 15.36
N TYR A 362 -0.61 1.14 14.11
CA TYR A 362 -1.59 0.10 13.79
C TYR A 362 -0.95 -1.26 13.46
N LYS A 363 0.06 -1.68 14.23
CA LYS A 363 0.51 -3.07 14.20
C LYS A 363 -0.51 -3.92 14.94
N ASP A 364 -1.02 -4.97 14.28
CA ASP A 364 -1.61 -6.19 14.88
C ASP A 364 -3.15 -6.42 14.83
N ILE A 365 -4.01 -5.56 14.25
CA ILE A 365 -5.43 -5.91 14.00
C ILE A 365 -5.65 -6.65 12.66
N PRO A 366 -5.98 -7.96 12.68
CA PRO A 366 -6.16 -8.77 11.46
C PRO A 366 -7.20 -8.16 10.50
N SER A 367 -6.91 -8.10 9.19
CA SER A 367 -7.79 -7.51 8.15
C SER A 367 -9.27 -7.92 8.25
N ILE A 368 -9.57 -9.17 8.59
CA ILE A 368 -10.91 -9.69 8.85
C ILE A 368 -11.61 -9.05 10.04
N LEU A 369 -10.89 -8.71 11.11
CA LEU A 369 -11.46 -8.00 12.26
C LEU A 369 -11.76 -6.55 11.88
N GLU A 370 -10.88 -5.92 11.09
CA GLU A 370 -11.12 -4.59 10.54
C GLU A 370 -12.28 -4.59 9.54
N PHE A 371 -12.38 -5.60 8.69
CA PHE A 371 -13.50 -5.81 7.77
C PHE A 371 -14.81 -6.04 8.52
N ALA A 372 -14.82 -6.89 9.54
CA ALA A 372 -16.01 -7.15 10.35
C ALA A 372 -16.47 -5.89 11.08
N LYS A 373 -15.53 -5.09 11.59
CA LYS A 373 -15.80 -3.77 12.18
C LYS A 373 -16.36 -2.78 11.13
N ASN A 374 -15.73 -2.68 9.96
CA ASN A 374 -16.20 -1.82 8.87
C ASN A 374 -17.60 -2.24 8.39
N LEU A 375 -17.88 -3.55 8.35
CA LEU A 375 -19.18 -4.09 8.00
C LEU A 375 -20.23 -3.79 9.07
N ALA A 376 -19.91 -3.99 10.36
CA ALA A 376 -20.78 -3.61 11.48
C ALA A 376 -21.18 -2.13 11.39
N SER A 377 -20.24 -1.25 11.05
CA SER A 377 -20.49 0.20 10.92
C SER A 377 -21.53 0.58 9.86
N LYS A 378 -21.90 -0.34 8.96
CA LYS A 378 -22.94 -0.11 7.93
C LYS A 378 -24.35 -0.36 8.46
N PHE A 379 -24.48 -0.90 9.65
CA PHE A 379 -25.75 -1.20 10.30
C PHE A 379 -26.03 -0.19 11.43
N LEU A 380 -27.31 0.08 11.70
CA LEU A 380 -27.70 0.88 12.88
C LEU A 380 -27.35 0.12 14.17
N GLU A 381 -26.85 0.80 15.21
CA GLU A 381 -26.44 0.18 16.49
C GLU A 381 -27.51 -0.72 17.13
N ASN A 382 -28.78 -0.37 16.95
CA ASN A 382 -29.92 -1.12 17.50
C ASN A 382 -30.39 -2.28 16.59
N SER A 383 -29.75 -2.48 15.43
CA SER A 383 -30.14 -3.53 14.49
C SER A 383 -29.58 -4.89 14.86
N GLU A 384 -30.30 -5.94 14.50
CA GLU A 384 -29.89 -7.33 14.72
C GLU A 384 -28.55 -7.65 14.05
N GLY A 385 -28.33 -7.15 12.82
CA GLY A 385 -27.07 -7.32 12.09
C GLY A 385 -25.86 -6.69 12.79
N TYR A 386 -26.00 -5.48 13.34
CA TYR A 386 -24.95 -4.83 14.13
C TYR A 386 -24.58 -5.65 15.37
N GLN A 387 -25.59 -6.07 16.15
CA GLN A 387 -25.36 -6.78 17.41
C GLN A 387 -24.71 -8.15 17.21
N ILE A 388 -25.09 -8.88 16.15
CA ILE A 388 -24.53 -10.20 15.86
C ILE A 388 -23.08 -10.09 15.39
N ILE A 389 -22.77 -9.15 14.49
CA ILE A 389 -21.39 -8.92 14.04
C ILE A 389 -20.51 -8.42 15.18
N GLN A 390 -21.04 -7.53 16.04
CA GLN A 390 -20.31 -7.03 17.19
C GLN A 390 -19.91 -8.14 18.18
N ARG A 391 -20.84 -9.03 18.54
CA ARG A 391 -20.50 -10.17 19.41
C ARG A 391 -19.41 -11.03 18.80
N TRP A 392 -19.45 -11.26 17.49
CA TRP A 392 -18.43 -12.05 16.81
C TRP A 392 -17.05 -11.38 16.92
N VAL A 393 -16.94 -10.07 16.67
CA VAL A 393 -15.67 -9.33 16.81
C VAL A 393 -15.17 -9.34 18.25
N GLU A 394 -16.04 -9.15 19.24
CA GLU A 394 -15.68 -9.22 20.68
C GLU A 394 -15.16 -10.61 21.07
N GLU A 395 -15.82 -11.68 20.62
CA GLU A 395 -15.39 -13.05 20.90
C GLU A 395 -14.03 -13.37 20.27
N VAL A 396 -13.83 -13.01 18.99
CA VAL A 396 -12.58 -13.32 18.28
C VAL A 396 -11.43 -12.44 18.76
N SER A 397 -11.64 -11.14 18.97
CA SER A 397 -10.61 -10.23 19.50
C SER A 397 -10.14 -10.65 20.90
N SER A 398 -11.07 -11.08 21.76
CA SER A 398 -10.76 -11.63 23.09
C SER A 398 -9.90 -12.89 23.01
N LYS A 399 -10.24 -13.85 22.11
CA LYS A 399 -9.42 -15.06 21.87
C LYS A 399 -7.99 -14.72 21.43
N LEU A 400 -7.81 -13.61 20.72
CA LEU A 400 -6.51 -13.14 20.23
C LEU A 400 -5.77 -12.22 21.18
N SER A 401 -6.35 -11.88 22.34
CA SER A 401 -5.79 -10.87 23.26
C SER A 401 -5.56 -9.50 22.61
N ILE A 402 -6.36 -9.16 21.58
CA ILE A 402 -6.32 -7.89 20.88
C ILE A 402 -7.55 -7.08 21.31
N LYS A 403 -7.39 -5.78 21.54
CA LYS A 403 -8.53 -4.89 21.71
C LYS A 403 -8.99 -4.40 20.35
N VAL A 404 -10.12 -4.93 19.89
CA VAL A 404 -10.83 -4.39 18.72
C VAL A 404 -12.09 -3.74 19.23
N ASP A 405 -12.11 -2.41 19.18
CA ASP A 405 -13.31 -1.66 19.54
C ASP A 405 -14.27 -1.70 18.35
N VAL A 406 -15.37 -2.46 18.49
CA VAL A 406 -16.44 -2.51 17.47
C VAL A 406 -17.28 -1.23 17.53
N ASN A 407 -17.28 -0.59 18.69
CA ASN A 407 -17.84 0.73 18.88
C ASN A 407 -16.72 1.70 19.26
N PRO A 408 -15.77 1.98 18.35
CA PRO A 408 -14.91 3.11 18.55
C PRO A 408 -15.86 4.30 18.43
N LYS A 409 -16.20 4.97 19.55
CA LYS A 409 -16.97 6.23 19.58
C LYS A 409 -16.89 6.90 18.21
N ILE A 410 -17.91 6.72 17.38
CA ILE A 410 -17.89 6.97 15.93
C ILE A 410 -16.69 7.84 15.50
N GLU A 411 -15.53 7.21 15.25
CA GLU A 411 -14.66 7.70 14.20
C GLU A 411 -15.43 7.25 12.95
N SER A 412 -16.48 7.93 12.50
CA SER A 412 -16.28 9.11 11.66
C SER A 412 -14.82 9.29 11.25
N LYS A 413 -14.27 8.27 10.58
CA LYS A 413 -13.48 8.49 9.38
C LYS A 413 -14.44 8.48 8.19
N SER A 414 -15.45 9.36 8.12
CA SER A 414 -15.18 10.65 7.52
C SER A 414 -13.86 11.19 8.02
N THR A 415 -12.85 11.36 7.18
CA THR A 415 -11.87 12.42 7.48
C THR A 415 -12.58 13.79 7.48
N LEU A 416 -13.62 14.00 8.29
CA LEU A 416 -13.57 15.10 9.20
C LEU A 416 -12.66 14.60 10.32
N GLU A 417 -11.41 15.07 10.28
CA GLU A 417 -10.64 15.31 11.50
C GLU A 417 -11.61 15.79 12.60
N GLN A 418 -11.30 15.64 13.89
CA GLN A 418 -11.95 16.51 14.87
C GLN A 418 -11.76 17.95 14.39
N GLN A 419 -12.77 18.50 13.73
CA GLN A 419 -12.60 19.70 12.94
C GLN A 419 -12.88 20.82 13.90
N THR A 420 -11.83 21.18 14.61
CA THR A 420 -11.81 22.43 15.34
C THR A 420 -11.84 23.53 14.31
N PHE A 421 -12.97 24.24 14.27
CA PHE A 421 -13.10 25.42 13.44
C PHE A 421 -12.87 26.65 14.29
N LEU A 422 -11.96 27.52 13.84
CA LEU A 422 -11.82 28.88 14.36
C LEU A 422 -12.36 29.83 13.28
N SER A 423 -13.55 30.37 13.53
CA SER A 423 -14.24 31.28 12.61
C SER A 423 -14.00 32.72 13.05
N ILE A 424 -13.36 33.53 12.20
CA ILE A 424 -13.01 34.92 12.45
C ILE A 424 -13.79 35.83 11.50
N PHE A 425 -14.55 36.76 12.05
CA PHE A 425 -15.39 37.71 11.34
C PHE A 425 -14.73 39.09 11.29
N VAL A 426 -14.40 39.55 10.09
CA VAL A 426 -13.81 40.85 9.81
C VAL A 426 -14.90 41.77 9.27
N SER A 427 -15.60 42.48 10.15
CA SER A 427 -16.71 43.35 9.79
C SER A 427 -16.27 44.82 9.65
N PRO A 428 -16.76 45.58 8.66
CA PRO A 428 -16.47 47.01 8.55
C PRO A 428 -17.11 47.80 9.70
N GLU A 429 -16.34 48.65 10.36
CA GLU A 429 -16.81 49.56 11.42
C GLU A 429 -16.27 50.98 11.19
N GLY A 430 -17.07 51.80 10.51
CA GLY A 430 -16.67 53.14 10.09
C GLY A 430 -15.49 53.08 9.09
N SER A 431 -14.34 53.63 9.48
CA SER A 431 -13.09 53.59 8.69
C SER A 431 -12.14 52.45 9.09
N LYS A 432 -12.54 51.63 10.06
CA LYS A 432 -11.76 50.53 10.62
C LYS A 432 -12.50 49.20 10.42
N PHE A 433 -11.91 48.12 10.92
CA PHE A 433 -12.48 46.78 10.91
C PHE A 433 -12.57 46.25 12.32
N ARG A 434 -13.67 45.57 12.64
CA ARG A 434 -13.86 44.80 13.86
C ARG A 434 -13.61 43.32 13.56
N LEU A 435 -12.75 42.69 14.36
CA LEU A 435 -12.46 41.27 14.29
C LEU A 435 -13.06 40.56 15.50
N GLU A 436 -14.04 39.70 15.25
CA GLU A 436 -14.67 38.84 16.26
C GLU A 436 -14.37 37.38 15.92
N ALA A 437 -14.22 36.52 16.93
CA ALA A 437 -13.93 35.11 16.72
C ALA A 437 -14.95 34.24 17.47
N GLU A 438 -15.34 33.14 16.84
CA GLU A 438 -16.05 32.03 17.47
C GLU A 438 -15.35 30.73 17.10
N TYR A 439 -15.51 29.71 17.93
CA TYR A 439 -14.95 28.40 17.66
C TYR A 439 -15.98 27.30 17.87
N VAL A 440 -15.76 26.18 17.18
CA VAL A 440 -16.54 24.96 17.33
C VAL A 440 -15.55 23.83 17.62
N LEU A 441 -15.68 23.19 18.79
CA LEU A 441 -14.99 21.95 19.11
C LEU A 441 -15.89 20.78 18.69
N ASP A 442 -15.34 19.84 17.95
CA ASP A 442 -16.08 18.67 17.48
C ASP A 442 -16.04 17.55 18.53
N ASP A 443 -16.68 17.78 19.69
CA ASP A 443 -16.65 16.87 20.85
C ASP A 443 -17.88 15.96 20.94
N ASN A 444 -18.39 15.50 19.79
CA ASN A 444 -19.46 14.49 19.65
C ASN A 444 -20.79 14.73 20.40
N GLN A 445 -20.97 15.85 21.14
CA GLN A 445 -22.18 16.09 21.94
C GLN A 445 -22.76 17.51 21.85
N ASN A 446 -22.11 18.50 21.23
CA ASN A 446 -22.73 19.81 20.93
C ASN A 446 -21.92 20.66 19.91
N LEU A 447 -22.33 20.67 18.63
CA LEU A 447 -21.78 21.52 17.54
C LEU A 447 -22.22 23.01 17.63
N GLN A 448 -22.34 23.56 18.84
CA GLN A 448 -22.76 24.95 19.03
C GLN A 448 -21.53 25.87 19.10
N PRO A 449 -21.44 26.90 18.24
CA PRO A 449 -20.32 27.82 18.29
C PRO A 449 -20.30 28.59 19.61
N GLN A 450 -19.09 28.73 20.13
CA GLN A 450 -18.78 29.47 21.34
C GLN A 450 -18.01 30.74 20.97
N PRO A 451 -18.37 31.91 21.52
CA PRO A 451 -17.58 33.10 21.32
C PRO A 451 -16.17 32.87 21.88
N PHE A 452 -15.15 33.24 21.12
CA PHE A 452 -13.77 33.24 21.59
C PHE A 452 -13.44 34.64 22.09
N ASP A 453 -13.69 34.89 23.37
CA ASP A 453 -13.36 36.15 24.03
C ASP A 453 -11.86 36.16 24.37
N PHE A 454 -11.06 36.77 23.50
CA PHE A 454 -9.64 37.01 23.78
C PHE A 454 -9.48 38.43 24.33
N GLN A 455 -9.27 38.56 25.64
CA GLN A 455 -8.98 39.86 26.25
C GLN A 455 -7.53 40.24 25.98
N ASP A 456 -7.30 41.43 25.43
CA ASP A 456 -5.96 42.02 25.44
C ASP A 456 -5.59 42.29 26.90
N ARG A 457 -4.65 41.51 27.46
CA ARG A 457 -4.18 41.69 28.85
C ARG A 457 -3.60 43.09 29.09
N GLU A 458 -3.36 43.88 28.03
CA GLU A 458 -2.82 45.24 28.11
C GLU A 458 -3.89 46.35 28.05
N SER A 459 -5.18 46.04 27.79
CA SER A 459 -6.22 47.07 27.65
C SER A 459 -7.09 47.22 28.91
N ASN A 460 -6.87 48.30 29.68
CA ASN A 460 -7.58 48.62 30.93
C ASN A 460 -9.04 49.12 30.75
N ASN A 461 -9.78 48.68 29.72
CA ASN A 461 -11.15 49.12 29.50
C ASN A 461 -12.17 48.02 29.84
N TYR A 462 -12.75 48.11 31.05
CA TYR A 462 -13.82 47.27 31.60
C TYR A 462 -15.21 47.47 30.93
N LYS A 463 -15.26 47.99 29.69
CA LYS A 463 -16.48 47.96 28.88
C LYS A 463 -16.30 46.93 27.79
N ALA A 464 -17.08 45.86 27.90
CA ALA A 464 -17.08 44.67 27.07
C ALA A 464 -17.52 44.98 25.62
N ASP A 465 -16.63 45.57 24.82
CA ASP A 465 -16.76 45.57 23.38
C ASP A 465 -16.19 44.23 22.87
N LYS A 466 -17.05 43.40 22.25
CA LYS A 466 -16.65 42.11 21.68
C LYS A 466 -15.77 42.34 20.44
N GLY A 467 -14.57 41.77 20.40
CA GLY A 467 -13.66 41.83 19.25
C GLY A 467 -12.70 43.02 19.19
N PHE A 468 -11.73 42.97 18.26
CA PHE A 468 -10.67 43.98 18.10
C PHE A 468 -10.97 44.93 16.97
N ILE A 469 -10.83 46.23 17.23
CA ILE A 469 -10.92 47.26 16.20
C ILE A 469 -9.52 47.58 15.69
N CYS A 470 -9.24 47.33 14.42
CA CYS A 470 -7.96 47.64 13.79
C CYS A 470 -8.13 48.28 12.41
N SER A 471 -7.06 48.87 11.88
CA SER A 471 -7.03 49.35 10.50
C SER A 471 -6.88 48.19 9.51
N GLU A 472 -7.18 48.43 8.22
CA GLU A 472 -7.06 47.42 7.15
C GLU A 472 -5.67 46.74 7.12
N LYS A 473 -4.60 47.50 7.38
CA LYS A 473 -3.21 47.01 7.36
C LYS A 473 -2.86 46.15 8.58
N GLU A 474 -3.58 46.32 9.68
CA GLU A 474 -3.33 45.61 10.93
C GLU A 474 -4.09 44.28 11.02
N ILE A 475 -5.02 44.01 10.09
CA ILE A 475 -5.79 42.76 10.03
C ILE A 475 -4.90 41.51 10.17
N PRO A 476 -3.78 41.35 9.41
CA PRO A 476 -2.95 40.14 9.51
C PRO A 476 -2.33 39.97 10.90
N SER A 477 -1.85 41.06 11.50
CA SER A 477 -1.26 41.01 12.85
C SER A 477 -2.30 40.69 13.92
N VAL A 478 -3.54 41.17 13.78
CA VAL A 478 -4.63 40.83 14.71
C VAL A 478 -5.06 39.36 14.53
N LEU A 479 -5.07 38.85 13.30
CA LEU A 479 -5.33 37.43 13.04
C LEU A 479 -4.29 36.52 13.71
N ASP A 480 -2.99 36.82 13.53
CA ASP A 480 -1.90 36.10 14.19
C ASP A 480 -2.08 36.08 15.72
N LYS A 481 -2.47 37.22 16.32
CA LYS A 481 -2.78 37.30 17.76
C LYS A 481 -3.96 36.40 18.16
N ILE A 482 -5.04 36.39 17.38
CA ILE A 482 -6.22 35.55 17.65
C ILE A 482 -5.85 34.08 17.61
N ILE A 483 -5.14 33.66 16.56
CA ILE A 483 -4.74 32.26 16.35
C ILE A 483 -3.80 31.81 17.46
N ASN A 484 -2.77 32.59 17.78
CA ASN A 484 -1.83 32.26 18.86
C ASN A 484 -2.52 32.16 20.22
N ASN A 485 -3.44 33.08 20.53
CA ASN A 485 -4.23 33.00 21.76
C ASN A 485 -5.12 31.77 21.79
N PHE A 486 -5.76 31.43 20.67
CA PHE A 486 -6.56 30.22 20.52
C PHE A 486 -5.70 28.98 20.79
N MET A 487 -4.59 28.82 20.07
CA MET A 487 -3.66 27.70 20.26
C MET A 487 -3.14 27.61 21.69
N SER A 488 -2.86 28.75 22.34
CA SER A 488 -2.41 28.77 23.74
C SER A 488 -3.47 28.31 24.74
N SER A 489 -4.76 28.54 24.44
CA SER A 489 -5.88 28.19 25.31
C SER A 489 -6.26 26.71 25.24
N PHE A 490 -5.83 26.00 24.19
CA PHE A 490 -6.22 24.61 23.89
C PHE A 490 -5.01 23.66 23.68
N ARG A 491 -3.83 24.00 24.25
CA ARG A 491 -2.54 23.31 24.01
C ARG A 491 -2.52 21.79 24.30
N GLU A 492 -3.32 21.31 25.25
CA GLU A 492 -3.25 19.92 25.73
C GLU A 492 -4.17 18.95 24.97
N GLU A 493 -5.10 19.45 24.13
CA GLU A 493 -6.21 18.62 23.62
C GLU A 493 -6.42 18.61 22.09
N MET A 494 -5.66 19.36 21.26
CA MET A 494 -6.10 19.61 19.88
C MET A 494 -5.08 19.41 18.74
N VAL A 495 -5.61 18.87 17.63
CA VAL A 495 -5.09 18.98 16.26
C VAL A 495 -5.23 20.43 15.77
N LYS A 496 -4.33 20.94 14.91
CA LYS A 496 -4.39 22.30 14.33
C LYS A 496 -5.78 22.61 13.73
N PRO A 497 -6.39 23.77 14.04
CA PRO A 497 -7.75 24.07 13.59
C PRO A 497 -7.81 24.41 12.10
N THR A 498 -8.98 24.19 11.50
CA THR A 498 -9.35 24.83 10.24
C THR A 498 -9.80 26.26 10.53
N ILE A 499 -9.14 27.24 9.92
CA ILE A 499 -9.42 28.66 10.12
C ILE A 499 -10.38 29.14 9.04
N GLU A 500 -11.53 29.65 9.46
CA GLU A 500 -12.51 30.26 8.56
C GLU A 500 -12.48 31.78 8.73
N ILE A 501 -12.23 32.53 7.67
CA ILE A 501 -12.16 33.99 7.71
C ILE A 501 -13.32 34.57 6.90
N PHE A 502 -14.25 35.20 7.59
CA PHE A 502 -15.37 35.93 6.98
C PHE A 502 -14.96 37.37 6.78
N LEU A 503 -14.84 37.82 5.54
CA LEU A 503 -14.35 39.15 5.19
C LEU A 503 -15.14 39.77 4.04
N PRO A 504 -15.08 41.10 3.85
CA PRO A 504 -15.79 41.77 2.76
C PRO A 504 -15.38 41.25 1.38
N TYR A 505 -16.33 41.12 0.46
CA TYR A 505 -16.09 40.55 -0.87
C TYR A 505 -14.99 41.28 -1.66
N LYS A 506 -14.67 42.54 -1.35
CA LYS A 506 -13.59 43.33 -2.00
C LYS A 506 -12.20 42.69 -1.84
N TYR A 507 -12.04 41.77 -0.90
CA TYR A 507 -10.81 41.03 -0.69
C TYR A 507 -10.81 39.66 -1.39
N LEU A 508 -11.96 39.19 -1.88
CA LEU A 508 -12.01 37.99 -2.71
C LEU A 508 -11.24 38.22 -4.01
N GLY A 509 -10.41 37.24 -4.38
CA GLY A 509 -9.53 37.33 -5.55
C GLY A 509 -8.16 37.96 -5.28
N LYS A 510 -7.91 38.51 -4.08
CA LYS A 510 -6.56 38.90 -3.65
C LYS A 510 -5.76 37.67 -3.19
N ASN A 511 -4.43 37.76 -3.21
CA ASN A 511 -3.52 36.67 -2.82
C ASN A 511 -3.27 36.63 -1.30
N LEU A 512 -4.34 36.71 -0.50
CA LEU A 512 -4.25 36.89 0.95
C LEU A 512 -3.55 35.74 1.67
N ASP A 513 -3.74 34.52 1.19
CA ASP A 513 -3.12 33.32 1.72
C ASP A 513 -1.59 33.33 1.66
N ASN A 514 -1.01 34.02 0.67
CA ASN A 514 0.43 34.21 0.56
C ASN A 514 0.91 35.52 1.22
N GLU A 515 0.13 36.60 1.07
CA GLU A 515 0.47 37.92 1.60
C GLU A 515 0.37 37.99 3.13
N TRP A 516 -0.51 37.20 3.74
CA TRP A 516 -0.67 37.19 5.19
C TRP A 516 0.31 36.20 5.80
N ARG A 517 1.29 36.77 6.51
CA ARG A 517 2.36 36.03 7.18
C ARG A 517 2.03 35.90 8.66
N ILE A 518 2.32 34.72 9.21
CA ILE A 518 2.23 34.41 10.65
C ILE A 518 3.58 33.90 11.13
N LYS A 519 3.73 33.78 12.44
CA LYS A 519 4.93 33.18 13.03
C LYS A 519 4.69 31.71 13.35
N ASP A 520 5.59 30.85 12.90
CA ASP A 520 5.58 29.43 13.25
C ASP A 520 6.14 29.17 14.66
N ASP A 521 6.23 27.90 15.05
CA ASP A 521 6.77 27.47 16.34
C ASP A 521 8.25 27.89 16.56
N PHE A 522 8.98 28.14 15.47
CA PHE A 522 10.38 28.61 15.47
C PHE A 522 10.50 30.13 15.37
N LYS A 523 9.37 30.84 15.24
CA LYS A 523 9.22 32.30 15.09
C LYS A 523 9.58 32.86 13.71
N ASP A 524 9.69 32.00 12.71
CA ASP A 524 9.91 32.40 11.33
C ASP A 524 8.61 32.89 10.68
N GLU A 525 8.71 33.88 9.77
CA GLU A 525 7.55 34.45 9.08
C GLU A 525 7.17 33.61 7.85
N ILE A 526 6.16 32.77 8.02
CA ILE A 526 5.67 31.85 6.98
C ILE A 526 4.29 32.27 6.47
N ALA A 527 3.94 31.84 5.26
CA ALA A 527 2.60 32.07 4.73
C ALA A 527 1.58 31.31 5.57
N ILE A 528 0.46 31.94 5.92
CA ILE A 528 -0.53 31.36 6.83
C ILE A 528 -1.07 29.99 6.37
N VAL A 529 -1.07 29.72 5.06
CA VAL A 529 -1.52 28.44 4.48
C VAL A 529 -0.53 27.29 4.57
N GLN A 530 0.75 27.57 4.81
CA GLN A 530 1.75 26.52 5.07
C GLN A 530 1.46 25.83 6.41
N GLU A 531 0.93 26.58 7.38
CA GLU A 531 0.70 26.08 8.74
C GLU A 531 -0.73 25.62 8.99
N TYR A 532 -1.72 26.32 8.42
CA TYR A 532 -3.13 26.11 8.70
C TYR A 532 -3.96 25.89 7.44
N LYS A 533 -5.05 25.12 7.58
CA LYS A 533 -6.10 25.05 6.56
C LYS A 533 -6.97 26.30 6.67
N ILE A 534 -7.00 27.13 5.62
CA ILE A 534 -7.72 28.40 5.64
C ILE A 534 -8.83 28.42 4.60
N ILE A 535 -10.01 28.87 5.02
CA ILE A 535 -11.16 29.07 4.17
C ILE A 535 -11.62 30.52 4.27
N PHE A 536 -11.75 31.20 3.14
CA PHE A 536 -12.23 32.58 3.08
C PHE A 536 -13.69 32.61 2.62
N TYR A 537 -14.53 33.33 3.37
CA TYR A 537 -15.95 33.48 3.09
C TYR A 537 -16.33 34.96 2.88
N PRO A 538 -17.13 35.30 1.84
CA PRO A 538 -17.69 36.63 1.68
C PRO A 538 -18.71 36.95 2.76
N LEU A 539 -18.43 37.94 3.60
CA LEU A 539 -19.32 38.36 4.67
C LEU A 539 -20.73 38.76 4.14
N GLU A 540 -20.79 39.43 2.99
CA GLU A 540 -22.03 39.91 2.37
C GLU A 540 -22.95 38.81 1.84
N ARG A 541 -22.46 37.56 1.79
CA ARG A 541 -23.29 36.37 1.55
C ARG A 541 -24.31 36.17 2.68
N PHE A 542 -23.97 36.63 3.89
CA PHE A 542 -24.67 36.30 5.13
C PHE A 542 -25.26 37.51 5.85
N THR A 543 -24.84 38.73 5.50
CA THR A 543 -25.34 39.96 6.13
C THR A 543 -26.46 40.66 5.36
N GLY A 544 -26.94 40.09 4.24
CA GLY A 544 -27.95 40.70 3.37
C GLY A 544 -29.11 39.77 2.98
N ASN A 545 -30.36 40.24 3.17
CA ASN A 545 -31.60 39.49 2.90
C ASN A 545 -31.68 38.88 1.48
N ASN A 546 -31.29 39.63 0.46
CA ASN A 546 -31.40 39.18 -0.94
C ASN A 546 -30.28 38.20 -1.35
N SER A 547 -29.09 38.32 -0.76
CA SER A 547 -27.96 37.44 -1.06
C SER A 547 -28.13 36.07 -0.40
N TYR A 548 -28.57 36.04 0.87
CA TYR A 548 -28.82 34.78 1.58
C TYR A 548 -29.98 33.98 0.96
N SER A 549 -31.08 34.64 0.61
CA SER A 549 -32.23 33.99 -0.02
C SER A 549 -31.88 33.39 -1.40
N SER A 550 -31.18 34.16 -2.24
CA SER A 550 -30.72 33.67 -3.55
C SER A 550 -29.74 32.51 -3.41
N PHE A 551 -28.84 32.57 -2.42
CA PHE A 551 -27.94 31.46 -2.12
C PHE A 551 -28.69 30.20 -1.68
N LYS A 552 -29.61 30.33 -0.72
CA LYS A 552 -30.41 29.21 -0.20
C LYS A 552 -31.20 28.51 -1.32
N GLU A 553 -31.75 29.28 -2.26
CA GLU A 553 -32.50 28.75 -3.41
C GLU A 553 -31.61 27.87 -4.30
N VAL A 554 -30.44 28.38 -4.71
CA VAL A 554 -29.49 27.61 -5.54
C VAL A 554 -28.89 26.43 -4.77
N TRP A 555 -28.67 26.58 -3.48
CA TRP A 555 -28.17 25.52 -2.62
C TRP A 555 -29.10 24.32 -2.54
N LEU A 556 -30.42 24.55 -2.44
CA LEU A 556 -31.39 23.45 -2.44
C LEU A 556 -31.36 22.68 -3.76
N ILE A 557 -31.22 23.37 -4.89
CA ILE A 557 -31.07 22.74 -6.20
C ILE A 557 -29.78 21.91 -6.25
N PHE A 558 -28.69 22.46 -5.72
CA PHE A 558 -27.43 21.73 -5.62
C PHE A 558 -27.56 20.46 -4.78
N GLU A 559 -28.23 20.52 -3.61
CA GLU A 559 -28.51 19.33 -2.80
C GLU A 559 -29.33 18.29 -3.55
N ASP A 560 -30.31 18.71 -4.35
CA ASP A 560 -31.13 17.79 -5.16
C ASP A 560 -30.31 17.13 -6.28
N ILE A 561 -29.39 17.86 -6.92
CA ILE A 561 -28.44 17.30 -7.89
C ILE A 561 -27.55 16.25 -7.22
N LEU A 562 -27.02 16.52 -6.04
CA LEU A 562 -26.18 15.56 -5.30
C LEU A 562 -26.95 14.33 -4.80
N ARG A 563 -28.22 14.49 -4.42
CA ARG A 563 -29.09 13.38 -4.02
C ARG A 563 -29.43 12.45 -5.19
N SER A 564 -29.42 12.96 -6.42
CA SER A 564 -29.57 12.13 -7.62
C SER A 564 -28.32 11.30 -7.91
N ASP A 565 -28.42 10.24 -8.71
CA ASP A 565 -27.25 9.49 -9.21
C ASP A 565 -26.57 10.23 -10.36
N ALA A 566 -26.30 11.53 -10.14
CA ALA A 566 -25.61 12.39 -11.09
C ALA A 566 -24.14 11.98 -11.21
N ASP A 567 -23.73 11.68 -12.44
CA ASP A 567 -22.33 11.51 -12.80
C ASP A 567 -21.60 12.87 -12.93
N ILE A 568 -20.30 12.81 -13.15
CA ILE A 568 -19.46 13.99 -13.37
C ILE A 568 -20.02 14.91 -14.48
N ASN A 569 -20.50 14.34 -15.58
CA ASN A 569 -21.04 15.10 -16.71
C ASN A 569 -22.29 15.88 -16.33
N SER A 570 -23.19 15.25 -15.57
CA SER A 570 -24.41 15.88 -15.06
C SER A 570 -24.08 17.08 -14.18
N ILE A 571 -23.09 16.98 -13.28
CA ILE A 571 -22.66 18.08 -12.41
C ILE A 571 -22.02 19.20 -13.23
N ILE A 572 -21.15 18.87 -14.18
CA ILE A 572 -20.49 19.85 -15.07
C ILE A 572 -21.52 20.64 -15.89
N THR A 573 -22.64 20.03 -16.31
CA THR A 573 -23.69 20.78 -17.03
C THR A 573 -24.32 21.91 -16.21
N HIS A 574 -24.20 21.86 -14.88
CA HIS A 574 -24.67 22.90 -13.97
C HIS A 574 -23.57 23.91 -13.59
N VAL A 575 -22.35 23.74 -14.07
CA VAL A 575 -21.29 24.74 -14.02
C VAL A 575 -21.37 25.61 -15.29
N GLU A 576 -21.19 26.91 -15.13
CA GLU A 576 -21.14 27.86 -16.25
C GLU A 576 -19.69 28.23 -16.54
N THR A 577 -19.22 27.90 -17.75
CA THR A 577 -17.86 28.17 -18.19
C THR A 577 -17.80 29.49 -18.96
N ILE A 578 -16.97 30.42 -18.49
CA ILE A 578 -16.91 31.79 -18.99
C ILE A 578 -15.49 32.06 -19.51
N GLN A 579 -15.34 32.30 -20.81
CA GLN A 579 -14.03 32.65 -21.39
C GLN A 579 -13.64 34.10 -21.12
N LYS A 580 -14.60 35.03 -21.19
CA LYS A 580 -14.43 36.45 -20.85
C LYS A 580 -15.65 36.86 -20.06
N ILE A 581 -15.45 37.48 -18.90
CA ILE A 581 -16.54 37.97 -18.07
C ILE A 581 -17.42 38.87 -18.94
N ASP A 582 -18.67 38.45 -19.17
CA ASP A 582 -19.64 39.27 -19.87
C ASP A 582 -19.78 40.58 -19.11
N LYS A 583 -19.37 41.69 -19.74
CA LYS A 583 -19.45 43.03 -19.16
C LYS A 583 -20.90 43.42 -18.82
N ASN A 584 -21.88 42.61 -19.24
CA ASN A 584 -23.25 42.66 -18.75
C ASN A 584 -23.50 41.75 -17.53
N TYR A 585 -22.83 42.09 -16.44
CA TYR A 585 -22.95 41.48 -15.10
C TYR A 585 -24.39 41.19 -14.64
N ARG A 586 -25.34 42.08 -14.95
CA ARG A 586 -26.76 41.90 -14.60
C ARG A 586 -27.44 40.78 -15.39
N LYS A 587 -27.09 40.63 -16.67
CA LYS A 587 -27.59 39.50 -17.48
C LYS A 587 -27.00 38.19 -16.98
N LEU A 588 -25.71 38.19 -16.65
CA LEU A 588 -25.04 37.02 -16.10
C LEU A 588 -25.69 36.56 -14.77
N ALA A 589 -25.93 37.47 -13.82
CA ALA A 589 -26.60 37.13 -12.55
C ALA A 589 -27.97 36.49 -12.78
N LYS A 590 -28.78 37.06 -13.69
CA LYS A 590 -30.09 36.51 -14.06
C LYS A 590 -29.98 35.15 -14.76
N HIS A 591 -29.01 34.99 -15.66
CA HIS A 591 -28.76 33.74 -16.37
C HIS A 591 -28.40 32.62 -15.42
N LEU A 592 -27.44 32.86 -14.52
CA LEU A 592 -27.01 31.88 -13.51
C LEU A 592 -28.20 31.40 -12.66
N LYS A 593 -29.06 32.33 -12.24
CA LYS A 593 -30.28 32.02 -11.49
C LYS A 593 -31.33 31.27 -12.32
N LEU A 594 -31.67 31.77 -13.51
CA LEU A 594 -32.71 31.18 -14.38
C LEU A 594 -32.33 29.79 -14.88
N LYS A 595 -31.05 29.58 -15.19
CA LYS A 595 -30.51 28.30 -15.64
C LYS A 595 -30.12 27.38 -14.50
N ARG A 596 -30.37 27.79 -13.25
CA ARG A 596 -30.13 26.98 -12.05
C ARG A 596 -28.70 26.47 -11.96
N LYS A 597 -27.73 27.34 -12.27
CA LYS A 597 -26.31 27.00 -12.23
C LYS A 597 -25.84 26.94 -10.78
N ILE A 598 -24.94 25.99 -10.50
CA ILE A 598 -24.34 25.75 -9.17
C ILE A 598 -22.88 26.20 -9.12
N GLY A 599 -22.25 26.41 -10.27
CA GLY A 599 -20.84 26.81 -10.33
C GLY A 599 -20.55 27.78 -11.47
N VAL A 600 -19.45 28.52 -11.34
CA VAL A 600 -18.88 29.35 -12.41
C VAL A 600 -17.39 29.05 -12.54
N LYS A 601 -16.92 28.78 -13.76
CA LYS A 601 -15.50 28.57 -14.07
C LYS A 601 -15.01 29.61 -15.06
N LEU A 602 -14.03 30.42 -14.66
CA LEU A 602 -13.44 31.44 -15.52
C LEU A 602 -12.24 30.86 -16.27
N MET A 603 -12.38 30.58 -17.57
CA MET A 603 -11.30 30.03 -18.40
C MET A 603 -10.20 31.04 -18.75
N SER A 604 -10.26 32.23 -18.14
CA SER A 604 -9.27 33.27 -18.27
C SER A 604 -8.96 33.87 -16.90
N HIS A 605 -8.08 34.86 -16.89
CA HIS A 605 -7.64 35.52 -15.68
C HIS A 605 -8.76 36.30 -14.99
N PHE A 606 -8.70 36.33 -13.66
CA PHE A 606 -9.54 37.18 -12.83
C PHE A 606 -9.47 38.66 -13.28
N PRO A 607 -10.57 39.42 -13.27
CA PRO A 607 -10.60 40.77 -13.81
C PRO A 607 -9.60 41.67 -13.09
N VAL A 608 -8.82 42.44 -13.85
CA VAL A 608 -7.75 43.30 -13.31
C VAL A 608 -8.29 44.60 -12.70
N LYS A 609 -9.36 45.14 -13.28
CA LYS A 609 -9.90 46.44 -12.87
C LYS A 609 -10.78 46.28 -11.64
N GLU A 610 -10.51 47.04 -10.59
CA GLU A 610 -11.26 47.02 -9.33
C GLU A 610 -12.77 47.13 -9.52
N LYS A 611 -13.24 48.04 -10.40
CA LYS A 611 -14.68 48.15 -10.73
C LYS A 611 -15.25 46.87 -11.36
N GLU A 612 -14.48 46.21 -12.23
CA GLU A 612 -14.91 44.96 -12.88
C GLU A 612 -14.91 43.79 -11.88
N GLN A 613 -13.96 43.76 -10.94
CA GLN A 613 -13.97 42.83 -9.80
C GLN A 613 -15.18 43.04 -8.91
N GLU A 614 -15.50 44.29 -8.57
CA GLU A 614 -16.67 44.64 -7.76
C GLU A 614 -17.96 44.15 -8.42
N TYR A 615 -18.15 44.42 -9.71
CA TYR A 615 -19.32 43.94 -10.43
C TYR A 615 -19.36 42.42 -10.54
N PHE A 616 -18.21 41.77 -10.73
CA PHE A 616 -18.12 40.32 -10.78
C PHE A 616 -18.61 39.70 -9.45
N TRP A 617 -18.04 40.12 -8.32
CA TRP A 617 -18.43 39.58 -7.01
C TRP A 617 -19.89 39.87 -6.68
N ARG A 618 -20.38 41.08 -6.95
CA ARG A 618 -21.81 41.41 -6.80
C ARG A 618 -22.68 40.47 -7.64
N THR A 619 -22.28 40.14 -8.86
CA THR A 619 -23.00 39.19 -9.73
C THR A 619 -22.97 37.77 -9.19
N ILE A 620 -21.81 37.28 -8.74
CA ILE A 620 -21.69 35.94 -8.14
C ILE A 620 -22.57 35.82 -6.88
N LEU A 621 -22.45 36.79 -5.96
CA LEU A 621 -23.19 36.79 -4.70
C LEU A 621 -24.70 36.94 -4.92
N SER A 622 -25.13 37.83 -5.80
CA SER A 622 -26.56 37.99 -6.13
C SER A 622 -27.13 36.81 -6.93
N GLY A 623 -26.29 36.12 -7.71
CA GLY A 623 -26.64 34.88 -8.39
C GLY A 623 -26.78 33.69 -7.43
N GLY A 624 -26.28 33.78 -6.19
CA GLY A 624 -26.41 32.74 -5.19
C GLY A 624 -25.54 31.51 -5.44
N ILE A 625 -24.48 31.62 -6.24
CA ILE A 625 -23.70 30.47 -6.73
C ILE A 625 -22.72 29.95 -5.66
N PRO A 626 -22.76 28.65 -5.27
CA PRO A 626 -21.88 28.10 -4.24
C PRO A 626 -20.42 27.94 -4.67
N LEU A 627 -20.15 27.69 -5.95
CA LEU A 627 -18.81 27.37 -6.45
C LEU A 627 -18.32 28.39 -7.49
N VAL A 628 -17.11 28.91 -7.32
CA VAL A 628 -16.43 29.72 -8.35
C VAL A 628 -14.96 29.36 -8.45
N PHE A 629 -14.45 29.19 -9.67
CA PHE A 629 -13.04 28.92 -9.95
C PHE A 629 -12.45 29.96 -10.89
N TRP A 630 -11.23 30.42 -10.61
CA TRP A 630 -10.48 31.37 -11.43
C TRP A 630 -8.98 31.21 -11.26
N THR A 631 -8.18 31.79 -12.16
CA THR A 631 -6.73 31.91 -12.01
C THR A 631 -6.34 33.33 -11.60
N ARG A 632 -5.37 33.46 -10.67
CA ARG A 632 -4.99 34.73 -10.03
C ARG A 632 -3.97 35.56 -10.82
N TYR A 633 -3.07 34.94 -11.58
CA TYR A 633 -1.96 35.62 -12.26
C TYR A 633 -2.05 35.60 -13.78
N HIS A 634 -1.51 36.64 -14.41
CA HIS A 634 -1.63 36.94 -15.84
C HIS A 634 -0.56 36.33 -16.77
N ARG A 635 0.19 35.29 -16.37
CA ARG A 635 1.31 34.78 -17.20
C ARG A 635 1.36 33.26 -17.37
N LYS A 636 1.63 32.89 -18.64
CA LYS A 636 1.85 31.59 -19.28
C LYS A 636 0.67 30.62 -19.27
N ASP A 637 -0.21 30.80 -20.26
CA ASP A 637 -0.82 29.87 -21.24
C ASP A 637 -0.94 28.33 -20.99
N ASN A 638 -0.58 27.77 -19.84
CA ASN A 638 -0.50 26.31 -19.62
C ASN A 638 -1.35 25.78 -18.45
N ILE A 639 -2.03 26.63 -17.67
CA ILE A 639 -2.82 26.16 -16.52
C ILE A 639 -4.24 25.80 -16.97
N ASN A 640 -4.56 24.51 -16.94
CA ASN A 640 -5.86 23.99 -17.32
C ASN A 640 -6.81 23.90 -16.12
N LEU A 641 -7.87 24.72 -16.09
CA LEU A 641 -8.90 24.60 -15.06
C LEU A 641 -9.83 23.39 -15.27
N ASP A 642 -9.74 22.67 -16.39
CA ASP A 642 -10.45 21.40 -16.61
C ASP A 642 -9.93 20.29 -15.69
N ASP A 643 -8.72 20.42 -15.15
CA ASP A 643 -8.18 19.47 -14.17
C ASP A 643 -8.99 19.46 -12.86
N ILE A 644 -9.77 20.51 -12.58
CA ILE A 644 -10.65 20.58 -11.39
C ILE A 644 -11.89 19.70 -11.57
N ASP A 645 -12.27 19.40 -12.81
CA ASP A 645 -13.52 18.72 -13.12
C ASP A 645 -13.55 17.30 -12.50
N ILE A 646 -12.38 16.65 -12.33
CA ILE A 646 -12.25 15.35 -11.66
C ILE A 646 -12.73 15.36 -10.20
N TYR A 647 -12.73 16.54 -9.56
CA TYR A 647 -13.22 16.74 -8.19
C TYR A 647 -14.70 17.14 -8.15
N LEU A 648 -15.32 17.43 -9.29
CA LEU A 648 -16.75 17.73 -9.41
C LEU A 648 -17.57 16.44 -9.58
N THR A 649 -17.34 15.46 -8.71
CA THR A 649 -18.13 14.22 -8.65
C THR A 649 -18.92 14.12 -7.35
N LYS A 650 -19.98 13.30 -7.38
CA LYS A 650 -20.78 12.98 -6.19
C LYS A 650 -19.89 12.56 -5.01
N LYS A 651 -18.92 11.66 -5.23
CA LYS A 651 -17.95 11.22 -4.21
C LYS A 651 -17.22 12.37 -3.47
N TYR A 652 -16.80 13.42 -4.19
CA TYR A 652 -16.06 14.54 -3.58
C TYR A 652 -16.97 15.64 -3.03
N LEU A 653 -18.16 15.80 -3.60
CA LEU A 653 -19.14 16.83 -3.22
C LEU A 653 -20.13 16.37 -2.14
N GLU A 654 -20.29 15.05 -1.95
CA GLU A 654 -21.06 14.46 -0.85
C GLU A 654 -20.45 14.81 0.52
N ASN A 655 -21.31 14.92 1.53
CA ASN A 655 -20.96 15.34 2.90
C ASN A 655 -20.35 16.76 3.00
N ASN A 656 -21.21 17.76 2.79
CA ASN A 656 -20.99 19.12 3.29
C ASN A 656 -19.74 19.83 2.70
N PHE A 657 -19.35 19.51 1.47
CA PHE A 657 -18.15 20.03 0.78
C PHE A 657 -16.80 19.74 1.46
N ALA A 658 -16.77 18.97 2.55
CA ALA A 658 -15.55 18.79 3.35
C ALA A 658 -14.43 18.13 2.53
N ASN A 659 -14.76 17.06 1.81
CA ASN A 659 -13.79 16.35 0.96
C ASN A 659 -13.32 17.22 -0.21
N PHE A 660 -14.24 17.92 -0.88
CA PHE A 660 -13.90 18.86 -1.94
C PHE A 660 -12.95 19.98 -1.45
N ILE A 661 -13.29 20.64 -0.35
CA ILE A 661 -12.47 21.69 0.27
C ILE A 661 -11.11 21.14 0.67
N PHE A 662 -11.07 19.94 1.27
CA PHE A 662 -9.82 19.28 1.65
C PHE A 662 -8.90 19.08 0.44
N GLN A 663 -9.41 18.55 -0.67
CA GLN A 663 -8.62 18.37 -1.89
C GLN A 663 -8.14 19.72 -2.45
N MET A 664 -9.00 20.74 -2.47
CA MET A 664 -8.61 22.08 -2.93
C MET A 664 -7.54 22.72 -2.02
N CYS A 665 -7.63 22.53 -0.71
CA CYS A 665 -6.60 23.00 0.23
C CYS A 665 -5.29 22.25 0.01
N LYS A 666 -5.34 20.92 -0.14
CA LYS A 666 -4.17 20.09 -0.35
C LYS A 666 -3.41 20.46 -1.63
N ILE A 667 -4.10 20.60 -2.76
CA ILE A 667 -3.48 21.02 -4.03
C ILE A 667 -2.73 22.35 -3.90
N ARG A 668 -3.23 23.26 -3.05
CA ARG A 668 -2.56 24.54 -2.76
C ARG A 668 -1.37 24.35 -1.83
N GLN A 669 -1.52 23.59 -0.74
CA GLN A 669 -0.43 23.29 0.19
C GLN A 669 0.74 22.61 -0.53
N ASP A 670 0.47 21.54 -1.28
CA ASP A 670 1.46 20.81 -2.09
C ASP A 670 2.16 21.73 -3.12
N ALA A 671 1.53 22.84 -3.51
CA ALA A 671 2.15 23.82 -4.39
C ALA A 671 3.13 24.75 -3.67
N TYR A 672 2.86 25.10 -2.41
CA TYR A 672 3.74 25.95 -1.60
C TYR A 672 4.86 25.19 -0.87
N ASP A 673 4.72 23.87 -0.72
CA ASP A 673 5.77 23.00 -0.15
C ASP A 673 6.90 22.71 -1.15
N ASP A 674 6.69 22.97 -2.44
CA ASP A 674 7.68 22.80 -3.52
C ASP A 674 8.28 24.16 -3.91
N GLU A 675 9.22 24.63 -3.08
CA GLU A 675 9.81 25.97 -3.18
C GLU A 675 10.44 26.26 -4.55
N ASP A 676 10.96 25.23 -5.21
CA ASP A 676 11.68 25.34 -6.49
C ASP A 676 10.74 25.48 -7.71
N ASN A 677 9.52 24.90 -7.67
CA ASN A 677 8.62 24.84 -8.83
C ASN A 677 7.17 25.30 -8.55
N GLN A 678 6.92 25.98 -7.44
CA GLN A 678 5.58 26.45 -7.05
C GLN A 678 4.83 27.19 -8.18
N GLU A 679 5.50 28.03 -8.97
CA GLU A 679 4.87 28.82 -10.03
C GLU A 679 4.33 27.99 -11.21
N ASP A 680 4.76 26.74 -11.36
CA ASP A 680 4.28 25.85 -12.42
C ASP A 680 3.05 25.02 -12.01
N LYS A 681 2.70 25.01 -10.71
CA LYS A 681 1.61 24.20 -10.17
C LYS A 681 0.27 24.93 -10.21
N LEU A 682 -0.80 24.20 -10.56
CA LEU A 682 -2.18 24.72 -10.54
C LEU A 682 -2.55 25.34 -9.18
N GLY A 683 -2.17 24.69 -8.08
CA GLY A 683 -2.48 25.13 -6.72
C GLY A 683 -1.96 26.53 -6.37
N TYR A 684 -0.84 26.94 -6.93
CA TYR A 684 -0.24 28.25 -6.68
C TYR A 684 -1.08 29.40 -7.30
N HIS A 685 -1.69 29.15 -8.46
CA HIS A 685 -2.48 30.15 -9.19
C HIS A 685 -3.98 30.03 -8.97
N LEU A 686 -4.44 28.94 -8.37
CA LEU A 686 -5.86 28.63 -8.21
C LEU A 686 -6.53 29.58 -7.21
N GLY A 687 -7.52 30.32 -7.68
CA GLY A 687 -8.54 30.94 -6.84
C GLY A 687 -9.81 30.11 -6.84
N PHE A 688 -10.38 29.86 -5.66
CA PHE A 688 -11.68 29.21 -5.54
C PHE A 688 -12.54 29.88 -4.47
N LEU A 689 -13.86 29.84 -4.69
CA LEU A 689 -14.90 30.18 -3.73
C LEU A 689 -15.76 28.94 -3.53
N CYS A 690 -15.96 28.53 -2.28
CA CYS A 690 -16.83 27.42 -1.91
C CYS A 690 -17.63 27.80 -0.67
N ASP A 691 -18.86 28.26 -0.87
CA ASP A 691 -19.74 28.66 0.23
C ASP A 691 -20.55 27.47 0.74
N ASN A 692 -20.70 27.33 2.06
CA ASN A 692 -21.46 26.24 2.67
C ASN A 692 -22.64 26.74 3.52
N LEU A 693 -23.87 26.48 3.05
CA LEU A 693 -25.09 26.95 3.73
C LEU A 693 -25.27 26.34 5.14
N ASN A 694 -24.82 25.10 5.36
CA ASN A 694 -24.99 24.44 6.66
C ASN A 694 -24.11 25.05 7.76
N ARG A 695 -23.00 25.70 7.41
CA ARG A 695 -22.17 26.46 8.38
C ARG A 695 -22.93 27.67 8.95
N ILE A 696 -23.73 28.34 8.13
CA ILE A 696 -24.55 29.51 8.53
C ILE A 696 -25.56 29.14 9.61
N LYS A 697 -26.21 27.97 9.49
CA LYS A 697 -27.17 27.50 10.50
C LYS A 697 -26.53 27.26 11.87
N LYS A 698 -25.20 27.09 11.93
CA LYS A 698 -24.48 26.83 13.16
C LYS A 698 -23.99 28.13 13.80
N SER A 699 -23.35 29.04 13.05
CA SER A 699 -22.80 30.32 13.54
C SER A 699 -23.82 31.19 14.31
N LYS A 700 -23.44 31.68 15.50
CA LYS A 700 -24.27 32.62 16.28
C LYS A 700 -24.07 34.05 15.81
N LEU A 701 -22.84 34.41 15.46
CA LEU A 701 -22.50 35.74 14.95
C LEU A 701 -23.23 36.00 13.62
N LEU A 702 -23.20 35.05 12.67
CA LEU A 702 -23.94 35.21 11.40
C LEU A 702 -25.45 35.36 11.59
N LYS A 703 -26.05 34.62 12.53
CA LYS A 703 -27.48 34.75 12.87
C LYS A 703 -27.84 36.11 13.46
N SER A 704 -26.89 36.82 14.05
CA SER A 704 -27.14 38.18 14.56
C SER A 704 -27.21 39.23 13.45
N PHE A 705 -26.65 38.93 12.26
CA PHE A 705 -26.70 39.77 11.07
C PHE A 705 -27.90 39.48 10.15
N LEU A 706 -28.50 38.29 10.25
CA LEU A 706 -29.69 37.84 9.52
C LEU A 706 -30.98 38.23 10.25
#